data_AF-A0AA94HQD5-F1
#
_entry.id   AF-A0AA94HQD5-F1
#
_cell.length_a   1.000
_cell.length_b   1.000
_cell.length_c   1.000
_cell.angle_alpha   90.00
_cell.angle_beta   90.00
_cell.angle_gamma   90.00
#
_symmetry.space_group_name_H-M   'P 1'
#
loop_
_entity.id
_entity.type
_entity.pdbx_description
1 polymer ?
#
loop_
_entity_poly.entity_id
_entity_poly.type
_entity_poly.pdbx_seq_one_letter_code
_entity_poly.pdbx_strand_id
1 'polypeptide(L)'
;MSFVWRGIYFDKQDREILVLVNRILESDNNHSDTCLFDPSLHPHGIKELVASPVSRMAYAVINLLRNLQAGRTQARDRLLALQTLYDEVLNSAHSSLRRNTARVLMQIMKSIVRAHDNPMEQLKLAHDFRRTVQGTPRIVRRMLARYHLPEMPEAWNQIAFDDHVYDANTKGRKSPTHLIMDAWIKGLRSLTVAYEYWVQPDAAREILRAAEITGIDVRIGLEFQVPFYGRFVSLFWIPRGFSSNEDFLEFLHSPKMAEMMKRGREVLRWRRDRVLNCLALWNEHQRAKMETAWEVEVPELSGEEFLRMVGRGQASSLHLAEALHRHVQPSLRQRAARLAERDDATARAELAVLETMGPEHIAEEWLSAALHPELPDLDCPPPQEEMPHLMRLSILELTRELVELTPGYRLVLCTSGLSVEDVAELLWDSRGNITHLEIFNMKSWMERQQANLKPISELQQALNEGLGPRVKQIIRQMVRRMRTVDEERAAKFRDILHNVPKLWEHYRHKPLGSRLGTSSASRITYGMGFAIKDTLPRKGRPARRYRGRQLFEIPICSPVEEVLSYTKPRNPSIWQRAARCLRWLPGCRHLGLECRKAWKTASEDFHVCSQGNIMNLGGLSAALGNNLLGKKDEVDASKPGAAYLNSSFCNWLKVLLGFVPAFFSFLYTQDWWVLAWGGTFIWFGITGVRNVVQMVLAAKGATRDTLIHWRDQVSVNRLCDSLMYTGISVLLLEVTVRVWLLDRTFNITVAQSPWTVFTVLSIINGFYICAHNVFRGFPKEAAIGNLFRSVLSIPVSSLYNSLLYYGLLAWGVASPELYLVPSAAVVSKMSSDSVAALIEGYADSQVNLRMRRWDYRSKLNNLFDCYTRLELLFPHEDALIKLARPGGLQGSGGVKGKELERAFIVNALDLMYIWFYQPRAQDAFRQITRAMPEADRNVLARSQLVLTREREISQLLVDGLLGRNFSRPLAFFLDKRKAYLRRLSRMCRPGKMREPGMARVDRTQKRPVAPKVG
;
A
#
# COMPACT_ATOMS: atom_id res chain seq x y z
N MET A 1 -37.05 -16.68 -20.07
CA MET A 1 -36.93 -15.85 -18.83
C MET A 1 -35.47 -15.48 -18.45
N SER A 2 -34.48 -15.46 -19.37
CA SER A 2 -33.05 -15.35 -19.04
C SER A 2 -32.32 -14.05 -19.50
N PHE A 3 -32.97 -13.18 -20.27
CA PHE A 3 -32.33 -11.95 -20.80
C PHE A 3 -32.48 -10.73 -19.87
N VAL A 4 -33.65 -10.56 -19.24
CA VAL A 4 -33.93 -9.46 -18.30
C VAL A 4 -33.09 -9.57 -17.02
N TRP A 5 -32.93 -10.79 -16.49
CA TRP A 5 -32.12 -11.06 -15.29
C TRP A 5 -30.62 -10.79 -15.49
N ARG A 6 -30.10 -10.95 -16.72
CA ARG A 6 -28.69 -10.67 -17.07
C ARG A 6 -28.36 -9.17 -17.12
N GLY A 7 -29.36 -8.29 -17.15
CA GLY A 7 -29.19 -6.83 -17.11
C GLY A 7 -29.29 -6.22 -15.70
N ILE A 8 -29.84 -6.96 -14.74
CA ILE A 8 -30.06 -6.49 -13.36
C ILE A 8 -28.78 -6.60 -12.51
N TYR A 9 -27.95 -7.61 -12.77
CA TYR A 9 -26.72 -7.88 -12.02
C TYR A 9 -25.47 -7.70 -12.87
N PHE A 10 -24.44 -7.12 -12.27
CA PHE A 10 -23.13 -6.82 -12.87
C PHE A 10 -23.18 -5.80 -14.03
N ASP A 11 -22.11 -5.03 -14.16
CA ASP A 11 -21.96 -4.05 -15.24
C ASP A 11 -21.22 -4.67 -16.43
N LYS A 12 -21.39 -4.10 -17.64
CA LYS A 12 -20.68 -4.54 -18.85
C LYS A 12 -19.15 -4.55 -18.65
N GLN A 13 -18.65 -3.53 -17.96
CA GLN A 13 -17.23 -3.40 -17.61
C GLN A 13 -16.72 -4.54 -16.71
N ASP A 14 -17.56 -5.10 -15.83
CA ASP A 14 -17.15 -6.22 -14.96
C ASP A 14 -16.78 -7.45 -15.82
N ARG A 15 -17.55 -7.69 -16.90
CA ARG A 15 -17.29 -8.76 -17.86
C ARG A 15 -16.07 -8.48 -18.72
N GLU A 16 -15.88 -7.24 -19.17
CA GLU A 16 -14.70 -6.83 -19.94
C GLU A 16 -13.40 -7.02 -19.15
N ILE A 17 -13.42 -6.72 -17.84
CA ILE A 17 -12.28 -6.97 -16.94
C ILE A 17 -12.01 -8.47 -16.86
N LEU A 18 -13.03 -9.30 -16.65
CA LEU A 18 -12.88 -10.75 -16.53
C LEU A 18 -12.32 -11.37 -17.82
N VAL A 19 -12.80 -10.94 -18.98
CA VAL A 19 -12.26 -11.36 -20.29
C VAL A 19 -10.79 -10.95 -20.44
N LEU A 20 -10.44 -9.73 -20.03
CA LEU A 20 -9.04 -9.30 -20.03
C LEU A 20 -8.19 -10.17 -19.09
N VAL A 21 -8.70 -10.49 -17.90
CA VAL A 21 -7.98 -11.30 -16.92
C VAL A 21 -7.70 -12.70 -17.43
N ASN A 22 -8.75 -13.41 -17.85
CA ASN A 22 -8.63 -14.78 -18.29
C ASN A 22 -7.77 -14.89 -19.56
N ARG A 23 -7.88 -13.91 -20.49
CA ARG A 23 -6.98 -13.84 -21.65
C ARG A 23 -5.50 -13.80 -21.27
N ILE A 24 -5.13 -13.06 -20.23
CA ILE A 24 -3.73 -12.93 -19.80
C ILE A 24 -3.26 -14.21 -19.09
N LEU A 25 -4.15 -14.85 -18.33
CA LEU A 25 -3.88 -16.12 -17.65
C LEU A 25 -3.72 -17.28 -18.64
N GLU A 26 -4.52 -17.28 -19.72
CA GLU A 26 -4.52 -18.31 -20.78
C GLU A 26 -3.44 -18.07 -21.85
N SER A 27 -2.87 -16.86 -21.95
CA SER A 27 -1.85 -16.54 -22.97
C SER A 27 -0.50 -17.22 -22.70
N ASP A 28 -0.04 -18.01 -23.68
CA ASP A 28 1.29 -18.62 -23.68
C ASP A 28 2.44 -17.60 -23.80
N ASN A 29 3.64 -18.03 -23.41
CA ASN A 29 4.86 -17.29 -23.09
C ASN A 29 5.48 -16.33 -24.15
N ASN A 30 4.75 -15.89 -25.18
CA ASN A 30 5.29 -14.95 -26.16
C ASN A 30 5.39 -13.53 -25.57
N HIS A 31 6.60 -13.18 -25.14
CA HIS A 31 7.00 -11.89 -24.56
C HIS A 31 6.75 -10.68 -25.49
N SER A 32 6.63 -10.89 -26.81
CA SER A 32 6.42 -9.82 -27.79
C SER A 32 4.97 -9.34 -27.89
N ASP A 33 3.99 -10.15 -27.49
CA ASP A 33 2.55 -9.80 -27.58
C ASP A 33 1.93 -9.35 -26.24
N THR A 34 2.68 -9.47 -25.14
CA THR A 34 2.12 -9.42 -23.77
C THR A 34 2.29 -8.09 -23.04
N CYS A 35 3.10 -7.15 -23.53
CA CYS A 35 3.23 -5.81 -22.95
C CYS A 35 2.21 -4.84 -23.58
N LEU A 36 1.05 -4.61 -22.94
CA LEU A 36 0.02 -3.71 -23.50
C LEU A 36 0.47 -2.24 -23.55
N PHE A 37 1.39 -1.83 -22.66
CA PHE A 37 1.88 -0.45 -22.55
C PHE A 37 3.33 -0.42 -22.08
N ASP A 38 4.10 0.55 -22.57
CA ASP A 38 5.44 0.84 -22.05
C ASP A 38 5.39 1.21 -20.55
N PRO A 39 6.17 0.54 -19.68
CA PRO A 39 6.24 0.82 -18.24
C PRO A 39 6.59 2.28 -17.89
N SER A 40 7.30 2.99 -18.76
CA SER A 40 7.72 4.38 -18.53
C SER A 40 6.60 5.41 -18.69
N LEU A 41 5.43 5.00 -19.22
CA LEU A 41 4.26 5.86 -19.42
C LEU A 41 3.52 6.17 -18.10
N HIS A 42 3.20 7.43 -17.89
CA HIS A 42 2.52 7.89 -16.68
C HIS A 42 1.11 7.28 -16.54
N PRO A 43 0.69 6.88 -15.32
CA PRO A 43 -0.69 6.52 -14.98
C PRO A 43 -1.75 7.53 -15.46
N HIS A 44 -1.49 8.82 -15.34
CA HIS A 44 -2.37 9.90 -15.84
C HIS A 44 -1.92 10.50 -17.18
N GLY A 45 -1.08 9.78 -17.92
CA GLY A 45 -0.46 10.18 -19.17
C GLY A 45 -1.26 9.73 -20.39
N ILE A 46 -0.59 9.71 -21.55
CA ILE A 46 -1.23 9.50 -22.86
C ILE A 46 -1.98 8.15 -22.96
N LYS A 47 -1.63 7.17 -22.10
CA LYS A 47 -2.30 5.86 -22.03
C LYS A 47 -3.78 5.91 -21.62
N GLU A 48 -4.26 7.00 -21.02
CA GLU A 48 -5.68 7.20 -20.76
C GLU A 48 -6.54 7.29 -22.02
N LEU A 49 -5.96 7.62 -23.18
CA LEU A 49 -6.68 7.62 -24.46
C LEU A 49 -7.03 6.21 -24.95
N VAL A 50 -6.34 5.20 -24.43
CA VAL A 50 -6.39 3.83 -24.92
C VAL A 50 -7.12 2.89 -23.96
N ALA A 51 -6.84 3.00 -22.65
CA ALA A 51 -7.40 2.09 -21.66
C ALA A 51 -7.90 2.80 -20.40
N SER A 52 -9.03 2.28 -19.89
CA SER A 52 -9.60 2.76 -18.64
C SER A 52 -8.65 2.51 -17.45
N PRO A 53 -8.66 3.36 -16.40
CA PRO A 53 -7.83 3.15 -15.22
C PRO A 53 -8.02 1.76 -14.58
N VAL A 54 -9.26 1.26 -14.57
CA VAL A 54 -9.59 -0.06 -14.01
C VAL A 54 -8.91 -1.18 -14.80
N SER A 55 -8.98 -1.13 -16.13
CA SER A 55 -8.35 -2.12 -17.01
C SER A 55 -6.83 -2.10 -16.88
N ARG A 56 -6.21 -0.92 -16.78
CA ARG A 56 -4.76 -0.80 -16.62
C ARG A 56 -4.28 -1.32 -15.27
N MET A 57 -5.00 -1.00 -14.19
CA MET A 57 -4.72 -1.58 -12.87
C MET A 57 -4.85 -3.11 -12.90
N ALA A 58 -5.93 -3.63 -13.48
CA ALA A 58 -6.14 -5.07 -13.57
C ALA A 58 -4.98 -5.75 -14.31
N TYR A 59 -4.61 -5.20 -15.47
CA TYR A 59 -3.46 -5.66 -16.26
C TYR A 59 -2.15 -5.63 -15.46
N ALA A 60 -1.82 -4.52 -14.80
CA ALA A 60 -0.59 -4.39 -14.02
C ALA A 60 -0.52 -5.44 -12.90
N VAL A 61 -1.65 -5.71 -12.23
CA VAL A 61 -1.70 -6.71 -11.15
C VAL A 61 -1.51 -8.13 -11.68
N ILE A 62 -2.16 -8.47 -12.79
CA ILE A 62 -2.05 -9.82 -13.36
C ILE A 62 -0.67 -10.04 -13.96
N ASN A 63 -0.12 -9.04 -14.65
CA ASN A 63 1.24 -9.09 -15.16
C ASN A 63 2.25 -9.34 -14.03
N LEU A 64 2.08 -8.68 -12.88
CA LEU A 64 2.90 -8.97 -11.70
C LEU A 64 2.68 -10.40 -11.20
N LEU A 65 1.44 -10.83 -10.95
CA LEU A 65 1.15 -12.17 -10.41
C LEU A 65 1.69 -13.29 -11.31
N ARG A 66 1.60 -13.15 -12.63
CA ARG A 66 2.19 -14.05 -13.61
C ARG A 66 3.72 -14.08 -13.49
N ASN A 67 4.37 -12.91 -13.47
CA ASN A 67 5.82 -12.82 -13.34
C ASN A 67 6.34 -13.32 -11.98
N LEU A 68 5.51 -13.33 -10.93
CA LEU A 68 5.86 -13.85 -9.61
C LEU A 68 5.77 -15.37 -9.47
N GLN A 69 5.14 -16.09 -10.42
CA GLN A 69 5.11 -17.56 -10.40
C GLN A 69 6.52 -18.12 -10.63
N ALA A 70 6.99 -18.98 -9.73
CA ALA A 70 8.37 -19.43 -9.65
C ALA A 70 8.82 -20.23 -10.89
N GLY A 71 10.07 -20.03 -11.31
CA GLY A 71 10.77 -20.92 -12.25
C GLY A 71 10.83 -20.49 -13.73
N ARG A 72 10.15 -19.40 -14.15
CA ARG A 72 10.05 -19.05 -15.58
C ARG A 72 10.52 -17.65 -16.01
N THR A 73 10.67 -16.69 -15.09
CA THR A 73 10.92 -15.26 -15.42
C THR A 73 12.18 -14.70 -14.76
N GLN A 74 12.82 -13.73 -15.42
CA GLN A 74 14.02 -13.07 -14.90
C GLN A 74 13.67 -12.10 -13.76
N ALA A 75 14.61 -11.85 -12.84
CA ALA A 75 14.42 -10.90 -11.73
C ALA A 75 14.08 -9.48 -12.22
N ARG A 76 14.65 -9.09 -13.36
CA ARG A 76 14.38 -7.80 -14.01
C ARG A 76 12.90 -7.63 -14.36
N ASP A 77 12.27 -8.66 -14.94
CA ASP A 77 10.86 -8.60 -15.35
C ASP A 77 9.93 -8.49 -14.14
N ARG A 78 10.24 -9.20 -13.05
CA ARG A 78 9.51 -9.10 -11.78
C ARG A 78 9.57 -7.69 -11.20
N LEU A 79 10.75 -7.08 -11.17
CA LEU A 79 10.94 -5.72 -10.66
C LEU A 79 10.21 -4.69 -11.53
N LEU A 80 10.29 -4.81 -12.86
CA LEU A 80 9.57 -3.95 -13.78
C LEU A 80 8.05 -4.07 -13.63
N ALA A 81 7.54 -5.30 -13.46
CA ALA A 81 6.12 -5.52 -13.21
C ALA A 81 5.69 -4.94 -11.85
N LEU A 82 6.52 -5.06 -10.81
CA LEU A 82 6.25 -4.48 -9.49
C LEU A 82 6.24 -2.95 -9.54
N GLN A 83 7.19 -2.34 -10.24
CA GLN A 83 7.24 -0.90 -10.43
C GLN A 83 6.01 -0.39 -11.18
N THR A 84 5.68 -1.04 -12.31
CA THR A 84 4.50 -0.70 -13.11
C THR A 84 3.22 -0.77 -12.26
N LEU A 85 3.09 -1.83 -11.45
CA LEU A 85 1.98 -1.97 -10.53
C LEU A 85 1.93 -0.83 -9.49
N TYR A 86 3.05 -0.59 -8.82
CA TYR A 86 3.13 0.39 -7.75
C TYR A 86 2.74 1.78 -8.26
N ASP A 87 3.29 2.16 -9.42
CA ASP A 87 2.98 3.41 -10.09
C ASP A 87 1.50 3.47 -10.49
N GLU A 88 0.95 2.41 -11.07
CA GLU A 88 -0.43 2.40 -11.54
C GLU A 88 -1.44 2.51 -10.41
N VAL A 89 -1.23 1.76 -9.33
CA VAL A 89 -2.21 1.66 -8.25
C VAL A 89 -2.14 2.88 -7.31
N LEU A 90 -0.94 3.40 -7.01
CA LEU A 90 -0.81 4.55 -6.11
C LEU A 90 -1.11 5.89 -6.76
N ASN A 91 -0.74 6.08 -8.04
CA ASN A 91 -0.98 7.35 -8.70
C ASN A 91 -2.44 7.49 -9.15
N SER A 92 -3.09 6.40 -9.58
CA SER A 92 -4.45 6.46 -10.14
C SER A 92 -5.58 6.56 -9.10
N ALA A 93 -5.31 6.27 -7.82
CA ALA A 93 -6.33 6.34 -6.77
C ALA A 93 -6.68 7.81 -6.43
N HIS A 94 -7.87 8.24 -6.85
CA HIS A 94 -8.40 9.60 -6.58
C HIS A 94 -8.90 9.78 -5.13
N SER A 95 -8.72 8.77 -4.26
CA SER A 95 -9.35 8.71 -2.94
C SER A 95 -8.52 9.33 -1.81
N SER A 96 -9.19 9.51 -0.67
CA SER A 96 -8.55 9.83 0.60
C SER A 96 -7.85 8.64 1.25
N LEU A 97 -8.11 7.40 0.79
CA LEU A 97 -7.55 6.15 1.31
C LEU A 97 -6.68 5.43 0.26
N ARG A 98 -5.80 6.14 -0.44
CA ARG A 98 -5.08 5.63 -1.63
C ARG A 98 -4.31 4.36 -1.36
N ARG A 99 -3.49 4.35 -0.29
CA ARG A 99 -2.63 3.22 0.04
C ARG A 99 -3.46 2.02 0.48
N ASN A 100 -4.50 2.25 1.27
CA ASN A 100 -5.41 1.17 1.66
C ASN A 100 -6.23 0.60 0.50
N THR A 101 -6.71 1.45 -0.42
CA THR A 101 -7.36 1.01 -1.67
C THR A 101 -6.43 0.10 -2.45
N ALA A 102 -5.17 0.50 -2.60
CA ALA A 102 -4.17 -0.25 -3.34
C ALA A 102 -3.94 -1.67 -2.77
N ARG A 103 -3.79 -1.78 -1.44
CA ARG A 103 -3.63 -3.07 -0.74
C ARG A 103 -4.82 -4.00 -0.95
N VAL A 104 -6.03 -3.45 -0.92
CA VAL A 104 -7.26 -4.22 -1.15
C VAL A 104 -7.34 -4.72 -2.59
N LEU A 105 -7.06 -3.88 -3.58
CA LEU A 105 -7.10 -4.25 -4.99
C LEU A 105 -6.19 -5.45 -5.29
N MET A 106 -5.01 -5.48 -4.67
CA MET A 106 -4.10 -6.61 -4.75
C MET A 106 -4.70 -7.91 -4.22
N GLN A 107 -5.35 -7.87 -3.05
CA GLN A 107 -5.98 -9.06 -2.49
C GLN A 107 -7.18 -9.53 -3.31
N ILE A 108 -8.00 -8.61 -3.82
CA ILE A 108 -9.12 -8.96 -4.70
C ILE A 108 -8.60 -9.66 -5.96
N MET A 109 -7.55 -9.13 -6.61
CA MET A 109 -7.02 -9.76 -7.81
C MET A 109 -6.41 -11.14 -7.52
N LYS A 110 -5.70 -11.31 -6.40
CA LYS A 110 -5.23 -12.64 -5.97
C LYS A 110 -6.38 -13.62 -5.82
N SER A 111 -7.53 -13.18 -5.28
CA SER A 111 -8.74 -14.01 -5.22
C SER A 111 -9.33 -14.30 -6.60
N ILE A 112 -9.35 -13.33 -7.54
CA ILE A 112 -9.83 -13.55 -8.92
C ILE A 112 -9.01 -14.65 -9.61
N VAL A 113 -7.68 -14.59 -9.47
CA VAL A 113 -6.77 -15.59 -10.04
C VAL A 113 -6.94 -16.96 -9.36
N ARG A 114 -7.18 -17.01 -8.06
CA ARG A 114 -7.45 -18.26 -7.33
C ARG A 114 -8.79 -18.89 -7.69
N ALA A 115 -9.80 -18.09 -8.01
CA ALA A 115 -11.14 -18.55 -8.37
C ALA A 115 -11.28 -18.81 -9.88
N HIS A 116 -10.19 -19.07 -10.61
CA HIS A 116 -10.22 -19.22 -12.08
C HIS A 116 -11.25 -20.25 -12.57
N ASP A 117 -11.42 -21.34 -11.83
CA ASP A 117 -12.35 -22.41 -12.18
C ASP A 117 -13.83 -22.09 -11.86
N ASN A 118 -14.12 -20.96 -11.19
CA ASN A 118 -15.48 -20.55 -10.80
C ASN A 118 -15.87 -19.19 -11.42
N PRO A 119 -16.51 -19.18 -12.60
CA PRO A 119 -16.79 -17.93 -13.34
C PRO A 119 -17.76 -17.00 -12.61
N MET A 120 -18.69 -17.51 -11.81
CA MET A 120 -19.63 -16.69 -11.05
C MET A 120 -18.91 -15.97 -9.89
N GLU A 121 -18.00 -16.66 -9.20
CA GLU A 121 -17.20 -16.05 -8.14
C GLU A 121 -16.19 -15.04 -8.71
N GLN A 122 -15.55 -15.34 -9.83
CA GLN A 122 -14.70 -14.37 -10.54
C GLN A 122 -15.47 -13.10 -10.90
N LEU A 123 -16.72 -13.22 -11.36
CA LEU A 123 -17.53 -12.07 -11.74
C LEU A 123 -17.93 -11.21 -10.51
N LYS A 124 -18.25 -11.84 -9.38
CA LYS A 124 -18.46 -11.17 -8.08
C LYS A 124 -17.20 -10.39 -7.66
N LEU A 125 -16.03 -11.01 -7.77
CA LEU A 125 -14.76 -10.39 -7.41
C LEU A 125 -14.34 -9.28 -8.39
N ALA A 126 -14.61 -9.42 -9.69
CA ALA A 126 -14.37 -8.37 -10.69
C ALA A 126 -15.23 -7.12 -10.42
N HIS A 127 -16.48 -7.32 -10.01
CA HIS A 127 -17.36 -6.25 -9.57
C HIS A 127 -16.82 -5.54 -8.31
N ASP A 128 -16.39 -6.31 -7.31
CA ASP A 128 -15.77 -5.78 -6.10
C ASP A 128 -14.48 -5.01 -6.41
N PHE A 129 -13.67 -5.49 -7.35
CA PHE A 129 -12.47 -4.82 -7.84
C PHE A 129 -12.83 -3.44 -8.40
N ARG A 130 -13.74 -3.37 -9.38
CA ARG A 130 -14.15 -2.10 -10.01
C ARG A 130 -14.73 -1.11 -9.00
N ARG A 131 -15.59 -1.56 -8.07
CA ARG A 131 -16.13 -0.70 -7.02
C ARG A 131 -15.06 -0.18 -6.07
N THR A 132 -14.03 -0.98 -5.82
CA THR A 132 -12.90 -0.60 -4.96
C THR A 132 -11.98 0.41 -5.65
N VAL A 133 -11.78 0.34 -6.97
CA VAL A 133 -10.95 1.32 -7.72
C VAL A 133 -11.44 2.76 -7.56
N GLN A 134 -12.75 2.98 -7.36
CA GLN A 134 -13.32 4.30 -7.05
C GLN A 134 -12.79 4.87 -5.73
N GLY A 135 -12.28 4.01 -4.84
CA GLY A 135 -11.63 4.37 -3.58
C GLY A 135 -12.56 4.96 -2.52
N THR A 136 -13.88 4.71 -2.63
CA THR A 136 -14.87 5.14 -1.63
C THR A 136 -14.52 4.55 -0.26
N PRO A 137 -14.31 5.37 0.79
CA PRO A 137 -13.78 4.89 2.07
C PRO A 137 -14.55 3.74 2.72
N ARG A 138 -15.88 3.70 2.56
CA ARG A 138 -16.70 2.58 3.06
C ARG A 138 -16.40 1.26 2.38
N ILE A 139 -16.32 1.28 1.04
CA ILE A 139 -16.12 0.07 0.25
C ILE A 139 -14.73 -0.47 0.57
N VAL A 140 -13.73 0.42 0.59
CA VAL A 140 -12.35 0.07 0.96
C VAL A 140 -12.30 -0.54 2.37
N ARG A 141 -12.91 0.09 3.38
CA ARG A 141 -12.95 -0.46 4.75
C ARG A 141 -13.67 -1.80 4.86
N ARG A 142 -14.80 -1.95 4.15
CA ARG A 142 -15.52 -3.23 4.10
C ARG A 142 -14.63 -4.33 3.52
N MET A 143 -13.90 -4.02 2.45
CA MET A 143 -13.00 -4.98 1.82
C MET A 143 -11.74 -5.25 2.66
N LEU A 144 -11.17 -4.24 3.32
CA LEU A 144 -10.13 -4.42 4.33
C LEU A 144 -10.58 -5.42 5.41
N ALA A 145 -11.79 -5.23 5.94
CA ALA A 145 -12.37 -6.14 6.93
C ALA A 145 -12.59 -7.56 6.38
N ARG A 146 -13.06 -7.70 5.13
CA ARG A 146 -13.25 -8.99 4.43
C ARG A 146 -11.94 -9.76 4.27
N TYR A 147 -10.85 -9.06 3.95
CA TYR A 147 -9.52 -9.65 3.77
C TYR A 147 -8.66 -9.64 5.03
N HIS A 148 -9.24 -9.33 6.20
CA HIS A 148 -8.53 -9.26 7.48
C HIS A 148 -7.30 -8.33 7.47
N LEU A 149 -7.34 -7.26 6.66
CA LEU A 149 -6.29 -6.26 6.60
C LEU A 149 -6.63 -5.09 7.53
N PRO A 150 -5.74 -4.70 8.47
CA PRO A 150 -5.96 -3.50 9.28
C PRO A 150 -5.84 -2.23 8.43
N GLU A 151 -6.67 -1.21 8.72
CA GLU A 151 -6.58 0.10 8.07
C GLU A 151 -5.29 0.79 8.53
N MET A 152 -4.37 1.05 7.59
CA MET A 152 -3.11 1.76 7.85
C MET A 152 -3.32 3.28 7.73
N PRO A 153 -2.54 4.12 8.43
CA PRO A 153 -2.63 5.56 8.25
C PRO A 153 -2.12 5.94 6.85
N GLU A 154 -2.84 6.84 6.18
CA GLU A 154 -2.46 7.28 4.82
C GLU A 154 -1.18 8.12 4.79
N ALA A 155 -0.80 8.72 5.92
CA ALA A 155 0.52 9.33 6.10
C ALA A 155 1.67 8.31 6.02
N TRP A 156 1.35 7.01 6.22
CA TRP A 156 2.29 5.88 6.22
C TRP A 156 3.43 6.05 7.23
N ASN A 157 3.04 6.49 8.42
CA ASN A 157 3.92 6.76 9.55
C ASN A 157 3.83 5.69 10.66
N GLN A 158 3.00 4.65 10.49
CA GLN A 158 2.84 3.57 11.47
C GLN A 158 4.15 2.83 11.73
N ILE A 159 4.24 2.22 12.92
CA ILE A 159 5.33 1.28 13.24
C ILE A 159 4.81 -0.13 12.97
N ALA A 160 5.25 -0.68 11.84
CA ALA A 160 4.92 -2.02 11.39
C ALA A 160 6.18 -2.66 10.81
N PHE A 161 6.59 -3.80 11.36
CA PHE A 161 7.88 -4.41 11.05
C PHE A 161 7.85 -5.93 11.17
N ASP A 162 8.84 -6.57 10.58
CA ASP A 162 9.20 -7.97 10.84
C ASP A 162 10.73 -8.07 10.81
N ASP A 163 11.33 -8.50 11.92
CA ASP A 163 12.78 -8.52 12.06
C ASP A 163 13.43 -9.87 11.74
N HIS A 164 12.64 -10.87 11.35
CA HIS A 164 13.19 -12.18 10.99
C HIS A 164 12.27 -12.90 9.99
N VAL A 165 12.60 -12.83 8.70
CA VAL A 165 11.84 -13.48 7.62
C VAL A 165 12.77 -14.11 6.58
N TYR A 166 12.35 -15.23 6.00
CA TYR A 166 13.09 -15.92 4.93
C TYR A 166 12.43 -15.73 3.56
N ASP A 167 13.26 -15.72 2.52
CA ASP A 167 12.83 -15.72 1.11
C ASP A 167 13.08 -17.09 0.45
N ALA A 168 12.71 -17.20 -0.83
CA ALA A 168 12.86 -18.43 -1.62
C ALA A 168 14.31 -18.89 -1.87
N ASN A 169 15.33 -18.10 -1.54
CA ASN A 169 16.74 -18.51 -1.72
C ASN A 169 17.27 -19.22 -0.47
N THR A 170 16.49 -19.25 0.62
CA THR A 170 16.82 -19.92 1.89
C THR A 170 15.71 -20.89 2.27
N LYS A 171 14.97 -20.65 3.35
CA LYS A 171 13.86 -21.47 3.88
C LYS A 171 12.47 -21.02 3.42
N GLY A 172 12.37 -19.82 2.83
CA GLY A 172 11.09 -19.26 2.42
C GLY A 172 10.58 -19.84 1.10
N ARG A 173 9.34 -19.51 0.74
CA ARG A 173 8.69 -20.00 -0.50
C ARG A 173 8.53 -18.93 -1.58
N LYS A 174 8.71 -17.67 -1.20
CA LYS A 174 8.37 -16.50 -2.03
C LYS A 174 9.66 -15.87 -2.54
N SER A 175 9.72 -15.57 -3.83
CA SER A 175 10.81 -14.79 -4.39
C SER A 175 10.98 -13.46 -3.66
N PRO A 176 12.16 -12.83 -3.67
CA PRO A 176 12.39 -11.54 -3.03
C PRO A 176 11.32 -10.49 -3.39
N THR A 177 11.00 -10.36 -4.68
CA THR A 177 9.95 -9.42 -5.15
C THR A 177 8.56 -9.76 -4.58
N HIS A 178 8.20 -11.05 -4.54
CA HIS A 178 6.91 -11.48 -3.97
C HIS A 178 6.85 -11.20 -2.47
N LEU A 179 7.93 -11.47 -1.74
CA LEU A 179 8.03 -11.21 -0.30
C LEU A 179 7.78 -9.73 0.01
N ILE A 180 8.43 -8.82 -0.72
CA ILE A 180 8.26 -7.38 -0.55
C ILE A 180 6.85 -6.92 -0.93
N MET A 181 6.27 -7.44 -2.02
CA MET A 181 4.87 -7.16 -2.38
C MET A 181 3.92 -7.57 -1.23
N ASP A 182 4.11 -8.75 -0.64
CA ASP A 182 3.28 -9.22 0.46
C ASP A 182 3.48 -8.41 1.75
N ALA A 183 4.71 -7.99 2.04
CA ALA A 183 5.03 -7.10 3.15
C ALA A 183 4.29 -5.77 3.00
N TRP A 184 4.33 -5.20 1.79
CA TRP A 184 3.64 -3.96 1.48
C TRP A 184 2.11 -4.08 1.57
N ILE A 185 1.53 -5.18 1.06
CA ILE A 185 0.08 -5.44 1.19
C ILE A 185 -0.33 -5.52 2.67
N LYS A 186 0.50 -6.10 3.55
CA LYS A 186 0.23 -6.11 4.99
C LYS A 186 0.42 -4.76 5.67
N GLY A 187 1.16 -3.83 5.04
CA GLY A 187 1.41 -2.49 5.55
C GLY A 187 2.69 -2.38 6.37
N LEU A 188 3.64 -3.30 6.17
CA LEU A 188 4.97 -3.26 6.78
C LEU A 188 5.78 -2.07 6.28
N ARG A 189 6.59 -1.51 7.18
CA ARG A 189 7.48 -0.36 6.95
C ARG A 189 8.95 -0.76 7.00
N SER A 190 9.27 -1.79 7.79
CA SER A 190 10.61 -2.36 7.91
C SER A 190 10.55 -3.87 7.80
N LEU A 191 11.53 -4.48 7.14
CA LEU A 191 11.66 -5.92 7.01
C LEU A 191 13.13 -6.30 7.12
N THR A 192 13.46 -7.28 7.96
CA THR A 192 14.80 -7.86 8.00
C THR A 192 14.74 -9.28 7.44
N VAL A 193 15.48 -9.52 6.37
CA VAL A 193 15.48 -10.78 5.61
C VAL A 193 16.72 -11.56 5.97
N ALA A 194 16.51 -12.78 6.44
CA ALA A 194 17.56 -13.68 6.91
C ALA A 194 17.99 -14.63 5.79
N TYR A 195 19.30 -14.71 5.58
CA TYR A 195 19.93 -15.71 4.73
C TYR A 195 20.86 -16.59 5.56
N GLU A 196 20.79 -17.91 5.40
CA GLU A 196 21.68 -18.83 6.11
C GLU A 196 23.06 -18.84 5.46
N TYR A 197 24.09 -18.46 6.22
CA TYR A 197 25.53 -18.47 5.87
C TYR A 197 25.98 -17.72 4.59
N TRP A 198 25.10 -17.50 3.61
CA TRP A 198 25.41 -16.92 2.32
C TRP A 198 24.18 -16.25 1.71
N VAL A 199 24.37 -15.04 1.17
CA VAL A 199 23.39 -14.36 0.32
C VAL A 199 23.90 -14.28 -1.12
N GLN A 200 23.08 -14.70 -2.07
CA GLN A 200 23.38 -14.54 -3.49
C GLN A 200 23.28 -13.04 -3.87
N PRO A 201 24.29 -12.45 -4.53
CA PRO A 201 24.28 -11.02 -4.90
C PRO A 201 23.04 -10.60 -5.72
N ASP A 202 22.56 -11.48 -6.61
CA ASP A 202 21.36 -11.19 -7.40
C ASP A 202 20.08 -11.18 -6.55
N ALA A 203 19.99 -12.04 -5.52
CA ALA A 203 18.88 -12.03 -4.58
C ALA A 203 18.90 -10.77 -3.70
N ALA A 204 20.09 -10.38 -3.22
CA ALA A 204 20.29 -9.11 -2.51
C ALA A 204 19.90 -7.91 -3.38
N ARG A 205 20.32 -7.89 -4.65
CA ARG A 205 19.93 -6.82 -5.59
C ARG A 205 18.43 -6.80 -5.82
N GLU A 206 17.80 -7.95 -6.03
CA GLU A 206 16.35 -8.04 -6.25
C GLU A 206 15.58 -7.51 -5.04
N ILE A 207 15.96 -7.90 -3.82
CA ILE A 207 15.23 -7.51 -2.61
C ILE A 207 15.38 -6.01 -2.30
N LEU A 208 16.59 -5.47 -2.44
CA LEU A 208 16.87 -4.05 -2.20
C LEU A 208 16.16 -3.16 -3.23
N ARG A 209 16.13 -3.57 -4.51
CA ARG A 209 15.39 -2.84 -5.54
C ARG A 209 13.88 -2.94 -5.37
N ALA A 210 13.34 -4.10 -4.99
CA ALA A 210 11.91 -4.23 -4.67
C ALA A 210 11.51 -3.36 -3.46
N ALA A 211 12.38 -3.28 -2.46
CA ALA A 211 12.21 -2.43 -1.28
C ALA A 211 12.17 -0.95 -1.63
N GLU A 212 13.10 -0.51 -2.50
CA GLU A 212 13.17 0.86 -3.02
C GLU A 212 11.89 1.25 -3.78
N ILE A 213 11.39 0.37 -4.65
CA ILE A 213 10.13 0.58 -5.39
C ILE A 213 8.96 0.79 -4.42
N THR A 214 8.85 -0.04 -3.38
CA THR A 214 7.69 -0.02 -2.48
C THR A 214 7.80 0.98 -1.32
N GLY A 215 9.01 1.46 -1.02
CA GLY A 215 9.33 2.34 0.09
C GLY A 215 9.38 1.65 1.46
N ILE A 216 9.75 0.37 1.48
CA ILE A 216 9.97 -0.42 2.72
C ILE A 216 11.46 -0.37 3.07
N ASP A 217 11.81 -0.13 4.33
CA ASP A 217 13.19 -0.28 4.82
C ASP A 217 13.53 -1.77 4.88
N VAL A 218 14.49 -2.23 4.09
CA VAL A 218 14.91 -3.64 4.10
C VAL A 218 16.33 -3.75 4.57
N ARG A 219 16.56 -4.75 5.43
CA ARG A 219 17.91 -5.14 5.87
C ARG A 219 18.12 -6.60 5.56
N ILE A 220 19.33 -6.92 5.13
CA ILE A 220 19.76 -8.29 4.86
C ILE A 220 20.69 -8.68 5.99
N GLY A 221 20.45 -9.84 6.58
CA GLY A 221 21.34 -10.43 7.59
C GLY A 221 21.71 -11.85 7.24
N LEU A 222 22.79 -12.34 7.86
CA LEU A 222 23.23 -13.72 7.79
C LEU A 222 22.97 -14.44 9.10
N GLU A 223 22.32 -15.59 9.02
CA GLU A 223 22.13 -16.48 10.15
C GLU A 223 23.23 -17.55 10.17
N PHE A 224 23.90 -17.66 11.32
CA PHE A 224 24.94 -18.65 11.59
C PHE A 224 24.50 -19.51 12.77
N GLN A 225 24.73 -20.82 12.68
CA GLN A 225 24.51 -21.73 13.80
C GLN A 225 25.84 -22.18 14.40
N VAL A 226 25.87 -22.22 15.74
CA VAL A 226 27.01 -22.62 16.55
C VAL A 226 26.61 -23.78 17.46
N PRO A 227 27.44 -24.83 17.61
CA PRO A 227 27.16 -25.92 18.55
C PRO A 227 27.26 -25.45 20.00
N PHE A 228 26.29 -25.83 20.83
CA PHE A 228 26.20 -25.46 22.23
C PHE A 228 25.47 -26.54 23.03
N TYR A 229 26.16 -27.28 23.91
CA TYR A 229 25.61 -28.38 24.71
C TYR A 229 24.72 -29.37 23.92
N GLY A 230 25.25 -29.91 22.81
CA GLY A 230 24.54 -30.94 22.02
C GLY A 230 23.39 -30.43 21.15
N ARG A 231 23.26 -29.11 20.96
CA ARG A 231 22.27 -28.49 20.05
C ARG A 231 22.89 -27.33 19.27
N PHE A 232 22.20 -26.84 18.25
CA PHE A 232 22.58 -25.61 17.55
C PHE A 232 21.93 -24.38 18.17
N VAL A 233 22.70 -23.31 18.30
CA VAL A 233 22.22 -21.96 18.65
C VAL A 233 22.40 -21.04 17.46
N SER A 234 21.33 -20.33 17.08
CA SER A 234 21.37 -19.38 15.96
C SER A 234 21.81 -17.98 16.42
N LEU A 235 22.76 -17.42 15.69
CA LEU A 235 23.20 -16.03 15.75
C LEU A 235 22.88 -15.34 14.42
N PHE A 236 22.11 -14.26 14.48
CA PHE A 236 21.70 -13.50 13.31
C PHE A 236 22.46 -12.17 13.22
N TRP A 237 23.37 -12.09 12.24
CA TRP A 237 24.26 -10.95 12.03
C TRP A 237 23.74 -10.04 10.92
N ILE A 238 23.51 -8.77 11.26
CA ILE A 238 22.96 -7.74 10.35
C ILE A 238 24.01 -6.63 10.21
N PRO A 239 24.76 -6.54 9.10
CA PRO A 239 25.73 -5.48 8.89
C PRO A 239 25.05 -4.11 8.72
N ARG A 240 25.75 -3.03 9.10
CA ARG A 240 25.25 -1.65 9.16
C ARG A 240 26.34 -0.67 8.70
N GLY A 241 25.94 0.58 8.49
CA GLY A 241 26.87 1.68 8.15
C GLY A 241 26.92 2.04 6.66
N PHE A 242 26.05 1.43 5.84
CA PHE A 242 25.95 1.73 4.41
C PHE A 242 25.10 2.99 4.17
N SER A 243 25.54 3.85 3.24
CA SER A 243 24.80 5.06 2.86
C SER A 243 23.80 4.80 1.73
N SER A 244 24.12 3.82 0.87
CA SER A 244 23.30 3.40 -0.25
C SER A 244 23.17 1.87 -0.33
N ASN A 245 22.18 1.41 -1.12
CA ASN A 245 22.04 -0.02 -1.43
C ASN A 245 23.22 -0.56 -2.24
N GLU A 246 23.87 0.29 -3.06
CA GLU A 246 25.03 -0.13 -3.86
C GLU A 246 26.26 -0.35 -2.97
N ASP A 247 26.45 0.47 -1.92
CA ASP A 247 27.55 0.29 -0.96
C ASP A 247 27.47 -1.09 -0.29
N PHE A 248 26.26 -1.55 0.03
CA PHE A 248 26.06 -2.89 0.60
C PHE A 248 26.41 -3.99 -0.41
N LEU A 249 26.01 -3.83 -1.69
CA LEU A 249 26.34 -4.79 -2.73
C LEU A 249 27.85 -4.85 -3.00
N GLU A 250 28.54 -3.71 -2.99
CA GLU A 250 30.00 -3.64 -3.06
C GLU A 250 30.66 -4.32 -1.86
N PHE A 251 30.11 -4.13 -0.65
CA PHE A 251 30.58 -4.81 0.56
C PHE A 251 30.52 -6.34 0.44
N LEU A 252 29.48 -6.91 -0.20
CA LEU A 252 29.40 -8.35 -0.45
C LEU A 252 30.55 -8.89 -1.33
N HIS A 253 31.17 -8.02 -2.12
CA HIS A 253 32.31 -8.33 -2.98
C HIS A 253 33.67 -8.04 -2.31
N SER A 254 33.69 -7.48 -1.10
CA SER A 254 34.94 -7.26 -0.36
C SER A 254 35.67 -8.59 -0.11
N PRO A 255 37.02 -8.62 -0.16
CA PRO A 255 37.78 -9.87 -0.13
C PRO A 255 37.54 -10.68 1.16
N LYS A 256 37.45 -10.01 2.32
CA LYS A 256 37.12 -10.67 3.59
C LYS A 256 35.72 -11.27 3.59
N MET A 257 34.73 -10.53 3.08
CA MET A 257 33.36 -11.03 3.00
C MET A 257 33.24 -12.17 1.99
N ALA A 258 33.92 -12.08 0.84
CA ALA A 258 33.94 -13.12 -0.18
C ALA A 258 34.49 -14.45 0.36
N GLU A 259 35.51 -14.40 1.21
CA GLU A 259 36.07 -15.59 1.88
C GLU A 259 35.08 -16.16 2.92
N MET A 260 34.45 -15.32 3.73
CA MET A 260 33.37 -15.74 4.63
C MET A 260 32.22 -16.41 3.85
N MET A 261 31.81 -15.83 2.72
CA MET A 261 30.77 -16.40 1.86
C MET A 261 31.21 -17.72 1.22
N LYS A 262 32.50 -17.93 0.94
CA LYS A 262 33.03 -19.20 0.42
C LYS A 262 32.90 -20.30 1.46
N ARG A 263 33.35 -20.05 2.70
CA ARG A 263 33.17 -20.94 3.85
C ARG A 263 31.69 -21.22 4.12
N GLY A 264 30.84 -20.19 4.00
CA GLY A 264 29.38 -20.34 4.09
C GLY A 264 28.80 -21.28 3.04
N ARG A 265 29.23 -21.20 1.78
CA ARG A 265 28.78 -22.13 0.71
C ARG A 265 29.17 -23.58 0.98
N GLU A 266 30.33 -23.82 1.60
CA GLU A 266 30.75 -25.18 2.00
C GLU A 266 29.80 -25.75 3.05
N VAL A 267 29.40 -24.96 4.05
CA VAL A 267 28.38 -25.34 5.05
C VAL A 267 27.06 -25.72 4.38
N LEU A 268 26.62 -24.92 3.41
CA LEU A 268 25.36 -25.16 2.72
C LEU A 268 25.37 -26.41 1.84
N ARG A 269 26.49 -26.70 1.17
CA ARG A 269 26.66 -27.95 0.42
C ARG A 269 26.59 -29.15 1.36
N TRP A 270 27.34 -29.09 2.47
CA TRP A 270 27.31 -30.13 3.49
C TRP A 270 25.91 -30.39 4.05
N ARG A 271 25.14 -29.33 4.36
CA ARG A 271 23.73 -29.47 4.80
C ARG A 271 22.85 -30.12 3.74
N ARG A 272 22.97 -29.68 2.49
CA ARG A 272 22.22 -30.25 1.36
C ARG A 272 22.48 -31.74 1.24
N ASP A 273 23.75 -32.16 1.33
CA ASP A 273 24.13 -33.55 1.17
C ASP A 273 23.61 -34.41 2.34
N ARG A 274 23.55 -33.87 3.58
CA ARG A 274 22.86 -34.53 4.72
C ARG A 274 21.35 -34.69 4.51
N VAL A 275 20.68 -33.68 3.97
CA VAL A 275 19.23 -33.77 3.66
C VAL A 275 18.97 -34.82 2.57
N LEU A 276 19.84 -34.91 1.56
CA LEU A 276 19.75 -35.94 0.52
C LEU A 276 19.99 -37.34 1.09
N ASN A 277 20.94 -37.49 2.04
CA ASN A 277 21.14 -38.75 2.75
C ASN A 277 19.90 -39.15 3.57
N CYS A 278 19.27 -38.20 4.25
CA CYS A 278 18.01 -38.43 4.97
C CYS A 278 16.89 -38.91 4.03
N LEU A 279 16.77 -38.31 2.83
CA LEU A 279 15.83 -38.76 1.80
C LEU A 279 16.12 -40.18 1.32
N ALA A 280 17.39 -40.53 1.09
CA ALA A 280 17.79 -41.87 0.68
C ALA A 280 17.39 -42.94 1.73
N LEU A 281 17.68 -42.68 3.00
CA LEU A 281 17.31 -43.57 4.11
C LEU A 281 15.79 -43.65 4.31
N TRP A 282 15.06 -42.55 4.06
CA TRP A 282 13.60 -42.57 4.06
C TRP A 282 13.05 -43.46 2.94
N ASN A 283 13.60 -43.37 1.72
CA ASN A 283 13.20 -44.22 0.58
C ASN A 283 13.47 -45.72 0.85
N GLU A 284 14.56 -46.04 1.55
CA GLU A 284 14.98 -47.40 1.87
C GLU A 284 14.14 -48.03 2.98
N HIS A 285 13.91 -47.30 4.09
CA HIS A 285 13.29 -47.87 5.29
C HIS A 285 11.86 -47.39 5.52
N GLN A 286 11.62 -46.09 5.50
CA GLN A 286 10.35 -45.49 5.95
C GLN A 286 9.24 -45.59 4.90
N ARG A 287 9.61 -45.51 3.61
CA ARG A 287 8.68 -45.68 2.50
C ARG A 287 7.97 -47.03 2.55
N ALA A 288 8.71 -48.12 2.75
CA ALA A 288 8.14 -49.48 2.85
C ALA A 288 7.19 -49.63 4.05
N LYS A 289 7.52 -49.01 5.19
CA LYS A 289 6.64 -48.97 6.38
C LYS A 289 5.34 -48.21 6.06
N MET A 290 5.43 -47.10 5.34
CA MET A 290 4.26 -46.31 4.92
C MET A 290 3.37 -47.05 3.92
N GLU A 291 3.96 -47.74 2.94
CA GLU A 291 3.23 -48.60 1.99
C GLU A 291 2.45 -49.70 2.71
N THR A 292 3.08 -50.33 3.71
CA THR A 292 2.44 -51.34 4.55
C THR A 292 1.30 -50.75 5.38
N ALA A 293 1.50 -49.58 5.98
CA ALA A 293 0.49 -48.93 6.82
C ALA A 293 -0.74 -48.46 6.04
N TRP A 294 -0.55 -47.97 4.81
CA TRP A 294 -1.64 -47.45 3.98
C TRP A 294 -2.21 -48.49 3.00
N GLU A 295 -1.53 -49.62 2.82
CA GLU A 295 -1.85 -50.65 1.82
C GLU A 295 -1.85 -50.10 0.38
N VAL A 296 -1.13 -48.99 0.14
CA VAL A 296 -1.06 -48.28 -1.15
C VAL A 296 0.40 -48.13 -1.53
N GLU A 297 0.72 -48.31 -2.82
CA GLU A 297 2.05 -48.10 -3.35
C GLU A 297 2.48 -46.63 -3.23
N VAL A 298 3.71 -46.40 -2.76
CA VAL A 298 4.31 -45.08 -2.61
C VAL A 298 5.59 -45.06 -3.43
N PRO A 299 5.61 -44.39 -4.59
CA PRO A 299 6.77 -44.39 -5.47
C PRO A 299 7.99 -43.76 -4.79
N GLU A 300 9.19 -44.15 -5.23
CA GLU A 300 10.43 -43.54 -4.76
C GLU A 300 10.53 -42.06 -5.18
N LEU A 301 10.96 -41.19 -4.27
CA LEU A 301 11.25 -39.80 -4.59
C LEU A 301 12.76 -39.63 -4.88
N SER A 302 13.11 -39.33 -6.12
CA SER A 302 14.51 -39.09 -6.50
C SER A 302 15.06 -37.78 -5.94
N GLY A 303 16.37 -37.75 -5.68
CA GLY A 303 17.06 -36.54 -5.22
C GLY A 303 16.97 -35.38 -6.21
N GLU A 304 17.00 -35.64 -7.51
CA GLU A 304 16.84 -34.61 -8.55
C GLU A 304 15.45 -33.99 -8.55
N GLU A 305 14.41 -34.83 -8.39
CA GLU A 305 13.04 -34.36 -8.28
C GLU A 305 12.82 -33.51 -7.04
N PHE A 306 13.40 -33.94 -5.91
CA PHE A 306 13.42 -33.14 -4.68
C PHE A 306 14.08 -31.77 -4.90
N LEU A 307 15.29 -31.73 -5.46
CA LEU A 307 15.99 -30.47 -5.72
C LEU A 307 15.23 -29.57 -6.71
N ARG A 308 14.57 -30.15 -7.72
CA ARG A 308 13.70 -29.41 -8.64
C ARG A 308 12.50 -28.78 -7.92
N MET A 309 11.94 -29.44 -6.92
CA MET A 309 10.87 -28.88 -6.08
C MET A 309 11.35 -27.74 -5.18
N VAL A 310 12.59 -27.83 -4.65
CA VAL A 310 13.23 -26.75 -3.87
C VAL A 310 13.53 -25.53 -4.76
N GLY A 311 13.90 -25.77 -6.01
CA GLY A 311 14.13 -24.72 -7.01
C GLY A 311 15.42 -23.93 -6.74
N ARG A 312 15.29 -22.63 -6.43
CA ARG A 312 16.43 -21.75 -6.13
C ARG A 312 16.80 -21.72 -4.64
N GLY A 313 16.01 -22.38 -3.79
CA GLY A 313 16.21 -22.41 -2.34
C GLY A 313 17.27 -23.39 -1.89
N GLN A 314 17.55 -23.39 -0.59
CA GLN A 314 18.45 -24.35 0.03
C GLN A 314 17.65 -25.54 0.56
N ALA A 315 18.10 -26.75 0.25
CA ALA A 315 17.48 -27.96 0.79
C ALA A 315 17.55 -27.95 2.33
N SER A 316 16.41 -28.14 2.98
CA SER A 316 16.28 -28.14 4.44
C SER A 316 15.32 -29.25 4.85
N SER A 317 15.31 -29.61 6.14
CA SER A 317 14.34 -30.56 6.72
C SER A 317 12.89 -30.15 6.43
N LEU A 318 12.61 -28.84 6.50
CA LEU A 318 11.30 -28.28 6.19
C LEU A 318 10.91 -28.48 4.71
N HIS A 319 11.86 -28.28 3.80
CA HIS A 319 11.63 -28.56 2.38
C HIS A 319 11.42 -30.05 2.12
N LEU A 320 12.16 -30.91 2.82
CA LEU A 320 12.02 -32.36 2.70
C LEU A 320 10.62 -32.82 3.15
N ALA A 321 10.16 -32.37 4.32
CA ALA A 321 8.83 -32.69 4.83
C ALA A 321 7.71 -32.21 3.87
N GLU A 322 7.86 -31.03 3.28
CA GLU A 322 6.90 -30.50 2.30
C GLU A 322 6.93 -31.24 0.96
N ALA A 323 8.12 -31.60 0.50
CA ALA A 323 8.33 -32.37 -0.71
C ALA A 323 7.68 -33.75 -0.58
N LEU A 324 7.95 -34.44 0.52
CA LEU A 324 7.34 -35.73 0.84
C LEU A 324 5.82 -35.60 0.97
N HIS A 325 5.30 -34.58 1.68
CA HIS A 325 3.84 -34.36 1.77
C HIS A 325 3.17 -34.24 0.40
N ARG A 326 3.79 -33.49 -0.51
CA ARG A 326 3.28 -33.35 -1.88
C ARG A 326 3.41 -34.64 -2.68
N HIS A 327 4.51 -35.36 -2.50
CA HIS A 327 4.81 -36.60 -3.21
C HIS A 327 3.84 -37.73 -2.82
N VAL A 328 3.53 -37.87 -1.53
CA VAL A 328 2.62 -38.91 -1.03
C VAL A 328 1.14 -38.57 -1.18
N GLN A 329 0.81 -37.34 -1.60
CA GLN A 329 -0.57 -36.86 -1.73
C GLN A 329 -1.46 -37.75 -2.63
N PRO A 330 -1.00 -38.29 -3.78
CA PRO A 330 -1.79 -39.22 -4.59
C PRO A 330 -2.11 -40.52 -3.86
N SER A 331 -1.12 -41.14 -3.20
CA SER A 331 -1.30 -42.37 -2.41
C SER A 331 -2.24 -42.14 -1.23
N LEU A 332 -2.14 -40.97 -0.60
CA LEU A 332 -3.00 -40.52 0.50
C LEU A 332 -4.47 -40.38 0.05
N ARG A 333 -4.73 -39.87 -1.16
CA ARG A 333 -6.08 -39.82 -1.75
C ARG A 333 -6.64 -41.21 -2.05
N GLN A 334 -5.80 -42.14 -2.51
CA GLN A 334 -6.22 -43.52 -2.78
C GLN A 334 -6.61 -44.23 -1.48
N ARG A 335 -5.84 -44.05 -0.40
CA ARG A 335 -6.19 -44.59 0.94
C ARG A 335 -7.49 -43.97 1.45
N ALA A 336 -7.64 -42.65 1.35
CA ALA A 336 -8.86 -41.97 1.76
C ALA A 336 -10.11 -42.49 0.99
N ALA A 337 -9.98 -42.79 -0.30
CA ALA A 337 -11.06 -43.38 -1.08
C ALA A 337 -11.47 -44.77 -0.55
N ARG A 338 -10.51 -45.65 -0.27
CA ARG A 338 -10.79 -46.99 0.29
C ARG A 338 -11.42 -46.92 1.69
N LEU A 339 -10.99 -45.99 2.53
CA LEU A 339 -11.57 -45.76 3.85
C LEU A 339 -13.00 -45.20 3.76
N ALA A 340 -13.27 -44.33 2.78
CA ALA A 340 -14.61 -43.81 2.53
C ALA A 340 -15.60 -44.90 2.09
N GLU A 341 -15.14 -45.95 1.40
CA GLU A 341 -15.96 -47.10 1.00
C GLU A 341 -16.34 -48.01 2.19
N ARG A 342 -15.49 -48.06 3.23
CA ARG A 342 -15.68 -48.95 4.40
C ARG A 342 -16.64 -48.39 5.45
N ASP A 343 -16.73 -47.06 5.56
CA ASP A 343 -17.64 -46.27 6.45
C ASP A 343 -17.83 -46.78 7.90
N ASP A 344 -16.82 -47.43 8.47
CA ASP A 344 -16.80 -47.83 9.88
C ASP A 344 -16.23 -46.72 10.79
N ALA A 345 -16.47 -46.81 12.10
CA ALA A 345 -16.04 -45.77 13.05
C ALA A 345 -14.51 -45.57 13.06
N THR A 346 -13.76 -46.64 12.82
CA THR A 346 -12.30 -46.65 12.69
C THR A 346 -11.83 -45.95 11.41
N ALA A 347 -12.46 -46.22 10.26
CA ALA A 347 -12.13 -45.58 8.99
C ALA A 347 -12.44 -44.09 9.02
N ARG A 348 -13.54 -43.67 9.67
CA ARG A 348 -13.84 -42.24 9.85
C ARG A 348 -12.80 -41.52 10.71
N ALA A 349 -12.28 -42.19 11.74
CA ALA A 349 -11.24 -41.63 12.59
C ALA A 349 -9.90 -41.50 11.84
N GLU A 350 -9.48 -42.56 11.13
CA GLU A 350 -8.26 -42.54 10.29
C GLU A 350 -8.37 -41.47 9.19
N LEU A 351 -9.53 -41.37 8.54
CA LEU A 351 -9.77 -40.40 7.48
C LEU A 351 -9.79 -38.95 7.99
N ALA A 352 -10.21 -38.72 9.24
CA ALA A 352 -10.08 -37.41 9.88
C ALA A 352 -8.61 -37.03 10.17
N VAL A 353 -7.78 -38.01 10.53
CA VAL A 353 -6.32 -37.81 10.69
C VAL A 353 -5.69 -37.51 9.33
N LEU A 354 -5.99 -38.31 8.29
CA LEU A 354 -5.48 -38.07 6.93
C LEU A 354 -5.93 -36.72 6.36
N GLU A 355 -7.15 -36.26 6.67
CA GLU A 355 -7.63 -34.93 6.25
C GLU A 355 -6.81 -33.80 6.89
N THR A 356 -6.32 -34.00 8.12
CA THR A 356 -5.52 -33.00 8.86
C THR A 356 -4.01 -33.18 8.72
N MET A 357 -3.56 -34.25 8.05
CA MET A 357 -2.16 -34.58 7.84
C MET A 357 -1.44 -33.49 7.02
N GLY A 358 -0.58 -32.73 7.68
CA GLY A 358 0.25 -31.70 7.04
C GLY A 358 1.74 -32.08 6.95
N PRO A 359 2.57 -31.20 6.37
CA PRO A 359 4.03 -31.38 6.37
C PRO A 359 4.64 -31.52 7.78
N GLU A 360 4.06 -30.87 8.80
CA GLU A 360 4.52 -31.00 10.19
C GLU A 360 4.39 -32.44 10.70
N HIS A 361 3.28 -33.09 10.42
CA HIS A 361 3.06 -34.48 10.82
C HIS A 361 4.05 -35.42 10.11
N ILE A 362 4.44 -35.15 8.85
CA ILE A 362 5.52 -35.89 8.20
C ILE A 362 6.86 -35.65 8.89
N ALA A 363 7.16 -34.41 9.27
CA ALA A 363 8.40 -34.09 9.98
C ALA A 363 8.47 -34.82 11.34
N GLU A 364 7.37 -34.81 12.11
CA GLU A 364 7.32 -35.36 13.46
C GLU A 364 7.22 -36.88 13.49
N GLU A 365 6.41 -37.50 12.62
CA GLU A 365 6.15 -38.95 12.69
C GLU A 365 7.02 -39.78 11.75
N TRP A 366 7.47 -39.22 10.62
CA TRP A 366 8.14 -39.99 9.55
C TRP A 366 9.58 -39.57 9.28
N LEU A 367 10.00 -38.38 9.73
CA LEU A 367 11.38 -37.88 9.59
C LEU A 367 12.10 -37.67 10.93
N SER A 368 11.40 -37.85 12.06
CA SER A 368 11.98 -37.64 13.38
C SER A 368 13.01 -38.70 13.71
N ALA A 369 14.26 -38.28 13.92
CA ALA A 369 15.34 -39.16 14.37
C ALA A 369 15.08 -39.78 15.76
N ALA A 370 14.24 -39.14 16.58
CA ALA A 370 13.85 -39.68 17.89
C ALA A 370 12.94 -40.92 17.79
N LEU A 371 12.11 -40.99 16.73
CA LEU A 371 11.27 -42.16 16.46
C LEU A 371 11.96 -43.18 15.55
N HIS A 372 12.85 -42.70 14.67
CA HIS A 372 13.55 -43.49 13.66
C HIS A 372 15.06 -43.25 13.77
N PRO A 373 15.78 -43.96 14.66
CA PRO A 373 17.20 -43.77 14.91
C PRO A 373 18.09 -43.99 13.68
N GLU A 374 17.59 -44.69 12.66
CA GLU A 374 18.25 -44.88 11.37
C GLU A 374 18.38 -43.56 10.57
N LEU A 375 17.55 -42.56 10.83
CA LEU A 375 17.59 -41.27 10.15
C LEU A 375 18.58 -40.32 10.84
N PRO A 376 19.36 -39.53 10.08
CA PRO A 376 20.26 -38.55 10.67
C PRO A 376 19.47 -37.42 11.33
N ASP A 377 19.83 -37.06 12.56
CA ASP A 377 19.29 -35.86 13.20
C ASP A 377 19.85 -34.60 12.53
N LEU A 378 18.98 -33.86 11.86
CA LEU A 378 19.33 -32.64 11.13
C LEU A 378 19.39 -31.40 12.02
N ASP A 379 18.79 -31.45 13.21
CA ASP A 379 18.69 -30.31 14.14
C ASP A 379 19.76 -30.38 15.26
N CYS A 380 20.39 -31.54 15.45
CA CYS A 380 21.53 -31.72 16.36
C CYS A 380 22.90 -31.67 15.66
N PRO A 381 23.94 -31.13 16.34
CA PRO A 381 25.31 -31.14 15.83
C PRO A 381 25.89 -32.55 15.83
N PRO A 382 26.42 -33.04 14.69
CA PRO A 382 27.22 -34.26 14.66
C PRO A 382 28.60 -34.04 15.30
N PRO A 383 29.43 -35.09 15.46
CA PRO A 383 30.80 -34.94 15.96
C PRO A 383 31.58 -33.85 15.23
N GLN A 384 32.44 -33.13 15.95
CA GLN A 384 33.14 -31.94 15.43
C GLN A 384 33.93 -32.21 14.15
N GLU A 385 34.46 -33.42 13.99
CA GLU A 385 35.26 -33.85 12.84
C GLU A 385 34.47 -33.85 11.52
N GLU A 386 33.18 -34.13 11.58
CA GLU A 386 32.29 -34.19 10.41
C GLU A 386 31.76 -32.81 9.99
N MET A 387 31.79 -31.83 10.90
CA MET A 387 31.27 -30.49 10.64
C MET A 387 32.25 -29.64 9.82
N PRO A 388 31.79 -28.76 8.93
CA PRO A 388 32.66 -27.78 8.26
C PRO A 388 33.29 -26.78 9.26
N HIS A 389 34.47 -26.23 8.95
CA HIS A 389 35.24 -25.35 9.84
C HIS A 389 34.41 -24.22 10.47
N LEU A 390 33.58 -23.54 9.68
CA LEU A 390 32.76 -22.41 10.17
C LEU A 390 31.75 -22.82 11.26
N MET A 391 31.28 -24.07 11.26
CA MET A 391 30.37 -24.60 12.29
C MET A 391 31.12 -25.16 13.51
N ARG A 392 32.44 -25.32 13.45
CA ARG A 392 33.26 -25.75 14.60
C ARG A 392 33.65 -24.60 15.52
N LEU A 393 33.55 -23.35 15.03
CA LEU A 393 33.94 -22.17 15.78
C LEU A 393 33.12 -22.02 17.06
N SER A 394 33.77 -21.61 18.13
CA SER A 394 33.08 -21.13 19.34
C SER A 394 32.37 -19.79 19.07
N ILE A 395 31.45 -19.42 19.98
CA ILE A 395 30.75 -18.14 19.91
C ILE A 395 31.73 -16.97 19.91
N LEU A 396 32.77 -17.02 20.74
CA LEU A 396 33.76 -15.94 20.82
C LEU A 396 34.55 -15.81 19.51
N GLU A 397 34.97 -16.92 18.90
CA GLU A 397 35.70 -16.90 17.63
C GLU A 397 34.82 -16.41 16.48
N LEU A 398 33.59 -16.91 16.37
CA LEU A 398 32.65 -16.46 15.34
C LEU A 398 32.33 -14.96 15.50
N THR A 399 32.01 -14.51 16.71
CA THR A 399 31.70 -13.08 16.93
C THR A 399 32.89 -12.18 16.61
N ARG A 400 34.12 -12.62 16.93
CA ARG A 400 35.34 -11.90 16.58
C ARG A 400 35.54 -11.81 15.06
N GLU A 401 35.40 -12.91 14.33
CA GLU A 401 35.46 -12.90 12.86
C GLU A 401 34.42 -11.93 12.27
N LEU A 402 33.19 -11.91 12.80
CA LEU A 402 32.12 -11.03 12.32
C LEU A 402 32.36 -9.54 12.62
N VAL A 403 32.95 -9.21 13.77
CA VAL A 403 33.31 -7.82 14.12
C VAL A 403 34.37 -7.27 13.17
N GLU A 404 35.32 -8.10 12.73
CA GLU A 404 36.40 -7.71 11.83
C GLU A 404 35.95 -7.42 10.38
N LEU A 405 34.73 -7.85 10.00
CA LEU A 405 34.16 -7.60 8.68
C LEU A 405 33.66 -6.17 8.51
N THR A 406 32.96 -5.64 9.50
CA THR A 406 32.37 -4.29 9.43
C THR A 406 32.32 -3.63 10.81
N PRO A 407 32.68 -2.33 10.93
CA PRO A 407 32.66 -1.62 12.20
C PRO A 407 31.24 -1.41 12.77
N GLY A 408 30.21 -1.39 11.91
CA GLY A 408 28.81 -1.28 12.31
C GLY A 408 28.04 -2.57 12.05
N TYR A 409 27.49 -3.20 13.08
CA TYR A 409 26.64 -4.38 12.92
C TYR A 409 25.60 -4.47 14.03
N ARG A 410 24.60 -5.34 13.84
CA ARG A 410 23.73 -5.85 14.90
C ARG A 410 23.85 -7.35 14.92
N LEU A 411 24.37 -7.90 16.01
CA LEU A 411 24.36 -9.34 16.25
C LEU A 411 23.20 -9.65 17.19
N VAL A 412 22.27 -10.45 16.71
CA VAL A 412 21.04 -10.87 17.39
C VAL A 412 21.21 -12.32 17.82
N LEU A 413 20.99 -12.62 19.10
CA LEU A 413 20.88 -13.99 19.59
C LEU A 413 19.43 -14.47 19.49
N CYS A 414 19.19 -15.55 18.76
CA CYS A 414 17.88 -16.17 18.66
C CYS A 414 17.59 -16.97 19.94
N THR A 415 16.55 -16.62 20.70
CA THR A 415 16.30 -17.22 22.02
C THR A 415 15.35 -18.43 22.00
N SER A 416 14.99 -18.92 20.82
CA SER A 416 14.11 -20.07 20.65
C SER A 416 14.73 -21.34 21.27
N GLY A 417 13.99 -21.99 22.17
CA GLY A 417 14.47 -23.18 22.89
C GLY A 417 15.53 -22.91 23.96
N LEU A 418 15.90 -21.65 24.21
CA LEU A 418 16.91 -21.30 25.21
C LEU A 418 16.30 -21.03 26.60
N SER A 419 17.04 -21.44 27.63
CA SER A 419 16.83 -21.03 29.01
C SER A 419 17.50 -19.68 29.29
N VAL A 420 17.17 -19.06 30.43
CA VAL A 420 17.80 -17.80 30.85
C VAL A 420 19.27 -18.03 31.15
N GLU A 421 19.58 -19.19 31.70
CA GLU A 421 20.92 -19.66 32.00
C GLU A 421 21.73 -19.73 30.70
N ASP A 422 21.18 -20.34 29.63
CA ASP A 422 21.82 -20.35 28.32
C ASP A 422 22.09 -18.93 27.80
N VAL A 423 21.08 -18.06 27.84
CA VAL A 423 21.24 -16.68 27.35
C VAL A 423 22.32 -15.94 28.14
N ALA A 424 22.33 -16.03 29.48
CA ALA A 424 23.33 -15.37 30.32
C ALA A 424 24.76 -15.87 30.02
N GLU A 425 24.92 -17.17 29.78
CA GLU A 425 26.19 -17.78 29.43
C GLU A 425 26.69 -17.33 28.05
N LEU A 426 25.82 -17.31 27.04
CA LEU A 426 26.14 -16.85 25.68
C LEU A 426 26.50 -15.35 25.67
N LEU A 427 25.79 -14.53 26.46
CA LEU A 427 26.11 -13.11 26.62
C LEU A 427 27.46 -12.89 27.30
N TRP A 428 27.86 -13.77 28.23
CA TRP A 428 29.18 -13.75 28.85
C TRP A 428 30.27 -14.17 27.88
N ASP A 429 30.11 -15.31 27.20
CA ASP A 429 31.11 -15.88 26.28
C ASP A 429 31.37 -14.97 25.08
N SER A 430 30.36 -14.23 24.63
CA SER A 430 30.48 -13.26 23.53
C SER A 430 31.18 -11.95 23.91
N ARG A 431 31.49 -11.71 25.19
CA ARG A 431 32.18 -10.51 25.70
C ARG A 431 31.57 -9.17 25.22
N GLY A 432 30.24 -9.10 25.16
CA GLY A 432 29.52 -7.89 24.74
C GLY A 432 29.35 -7.72 23.23
N ASN A 433 29.78 -8.68 22.41
CA ASN A 433 29.59 -8.62 20.96
C ASN A 433 28.14 -8.84 20.52
N ILE A 434 27.34 -9.56 21.33
CA ILE A 434 25.90 -9.72 21.10
C ILE A 434 25.21 -8.42 21.46
N THR A 435 24.54 -7.79 20.50
CA THR A 435 23.94 -6.45 20.68
C THR A 435 22.44 -6.50 20.88
N HIS A 436 21.78 -7.58 20.45
CA HIS A 436 20.33 -7.71 20.44
C HIS A 436 19.90 -9.13 20.83
N LEU A 437 18.70 -9.26 21.35
CA LEU A 437 18.01 -10.52 21.61
C LEU A 437 16.74 -10.61 20.76
N GLU A 438 16.51 -11.74 20.11
CA GLU A 438 15.20 -12.04 19.50
C GLU A 438 14.24 -12.50 20.60
N ILE A 439 13.70 -11.54 21.36
CA ILE A 439 12.81 -11.83 22.49
C ILE A 439 11.62 -12.69 22.03
N PHE A 440 11.08 -12.44 20.83
CA PHE A 440 9.86 -13.10 20.40
C PHE A 440 9.91 -13.54 18.95
N ASN A 441 9.61 -14.81 18.74
CA ASN A 441 9.44 -15.39 17.43
C ASN A 441 8.09 -16.09 17.35
N MET A 442 7.26 -15.73 16.37
CA MET A 442 5.91 -16.27 16.24
C MET A 442 5.90 -17.79 16.03
N LYS A 443 6.85 -18.33 15.26
CA LYS A 443 6.99 -19.78 15.03
C LYS A 443 7.26 -20.50 16.33
N SER A 444 8.31 -20.10 17.03
CA SER A 444 8.73 -20.73 18.28
C SER A 444 7.71 -20.54 19.41
N TRP A 445 6.94 -19.45 19.39
CA TRP A 445 5.83 -19.26 20.33
C TRP A 445 4.70 -20.27 20.10
N MET A 446 4.32 -20.52 18.84
CA MET A 446 3.29 -21.52 18.48
C MET A 446 3.76 -22.95 18.80
N GLU A 447 5.04 -23.25 18.56
CA GLU A 447 5.68 -24.53 18.89
C GLU A 447 5.98 -24.70 20.38
N ARG A 448 5.57 -23.75 21.25
CA ARG A 448 5.83 -23.72 22.71
C ARG A 448 7.31 -23.73 23.09
N GLN A 449 8.21 -23.39 22.18
CA GLN A 449 9.66 -23.30 22.39
C GLN A 449 10.10 -21.99 23.08
N GLN A 450 9.18 -21.09 23.42
CA GLN A 450 9.44 -19.83 24.13
C GLN A 450 8.89 -19.81 25.57
N ALA A 451 9.05 -20.91 26.31
CA ALA A 451 8.59 -21.00 27.69
C ALA A 451 9.27 -19.98 28.65
N ASN A 452 10.52 -19.61 28.37
CA ASN A 452 11.35 -18.74 29.24
C ASN A 452 11.30 -17.25 28.86
N LEU A 453 10.22 -16.80 28.21
CA LEU A 453 10.09 -15.43 27.71
C LEU A 453 10.22 -14.35 28.82
N LYS A 454 9.48 -14.48 29.93
CA LYS A 454 9.51 -13.49 31.02
C LYS A 454 10.88 -13.43 31.69
N PRO A 455 11.50 -14.56 32.09
CA PRO A 455 12.79 -14.50 32.77
C PRO A 455 13.94 -13.97 31.88
N ILE A 456 13.91 -14.24 30.56
CA ILE A 456 14.88 -13.65 29.62
C ILE A 456 14.68 -12.12 29.52
N SER A 457 13.43 -11.65 29.43
CA SER A 457 13.11 -10.23 29.42
C SER A 457 13.55 -9.52 30.71
N GLU A 458 13.41 -10.16 31.88
CA GLU A 458 13.88 -9.60 33.15
C GLU A 458 15.40 -9.46 33.21
N LEU A 459 16.15 -10.46 32.70
CA LEU A 459 17.60 -10.39 32.61
C LEU A 459 18.03 -9.22 31.72
N GLN A 460 17.42 -9.08 30.54
CA GLN A 460 17.72 -8.01 29.61
C GLN A 460 17.43 -6.63 30.22
N GLN A 461 16.27 -6.45 30.86
CA GLN A 461 15.95 -5.18 31.53
C GLN A 461 16.94 -4.84 32.64
N ALA A 462 17.30 -5.82 33.48
CA ALA A 462 18.27 -5.62 34.54
C ALA A 462 19.66 -5.19 34.01
N LEU A 463 20.07 -5.72 32.84
CA LEU A 463 21.29 -5.30 32.16
C LEU A 463 21.16 -3.89 31.55
N ASN A 464 20.07 -3.61 30.83
CA ASN A 464 19.84 -2.34 30.14
C ASN A 464 19.69 -1.15 31.09
N GLU A 465 18.96 -1.31 32.18
CA GLU A 465 18.79 -0.27 33.21
C GLU A 465 20.04 -0.12 34.09
N GLY A 466 21.02 -1.01 33.94
CA GLY A 466 22.24 -0.99 34.74
C GLY A 466 22.03 -1.41 36.20
N LEU A 467 21.04 -2.25 36.50
CA LEU A 467 20.72 -2.71 37.85
C LEU A 467 21.66 -3.84 38.32
N GLY A 468 22.92 -3.51 38.65
CA GLY A 468 23.93 -4.46 39.10
C GLY A 468 23.48 -5.45 40.21
N PRO A 469 22.83 -5.00 41.30
CA PRO A 469 22.33 -5.91 42.34
C PRO A 469 21.29 -6.92 41.83
N ARG A 470 20.42 -6.51 40.90
CA ARG A 470 19.40 -7.38 40.31
C ARG A 470 20.04 -8.42 39.40
N VAL A 471 21.01 -8.03 38.58
CA VAL A 471 21.81 -8.96 37.75
C VAL A 471 22.51 -10.00 38.63
N LYS A 472 23.15 -9.55 39.72
CA LYS A 472 23.78 -10.45 40.71
C LYS A 472 22.78 -11.42 41.36
N GLN A 473 21.58 -10.94 41.69
CA GLN A 473 20.52 -11.78 42.26
C GLN A 473 20.07 -12.87 41.27
N ILE A 474 19.84 -12.50 40.01
CA ILE A 474 19.45 -13.43 38.94
C ILE A 474 20.54 -14.51 38.75
N ILE A 475 21.80 -14.10 38.59
CA ILE A 475 22.92 -15.05 38.41
C ILE A 475 23.08 -15.96 39.64
N ARG A 476 22.93 -15.43 40.86
CA ARG A 476 22.97 -16.25 42.08
C ARG A 476 21.86 -17.31 42.13
N GLN A 477 20.68 -17.00 41.59
CA GLN A 477 19.60 -17.99 41.45
C GLN A 477 19.96 -19.07 40.43
N MET A 478 20.57 -18.68 39.30
CA MET A 478 21.06 -19.62 38.29
C MET A 478 22.11 -20.59 38.87
N VAL A 479 23.09 -20.09 39.64
CA VAL A 479 24.07 -20.94 40.35
C VAL A 479 23.39 -21.97 41.23
N ARG A 480 22.36 -21.57 41.99
CA ARG A 480 21.62 -22.48 42.88
C ARG A 480 20.88 -23.58 42.12
N ARG A 481 20.28 -23.25 40.97
CA ARG A 481 19.58 -24.20 40.11
C ARG A 481 20.55 -25.16 39.41
N MET A 482 21.66 -24.64 38.91
CA MET A 482 22.64 -25.44 38.16
C MET A 482 23.40 -26.40 39.05
N ARG A 483 23.63 -26.07 40.34
CA ARG A 483 24.27 -26.96 41.31
C ARG A 483 23.59 -28.34 41.42
N THR A 484 22.29 -28.42 41.17
CA THR A 484 21.56 -29.70 41.22
C THR A 484 21.50 -30.43 39.88
N VAL A 485 21.85 -29.78 38.78
CA VAL A 485 21.70 -30.30 37.41
C VAL A 485 23.06 -30.61 36.78
N ASP A 486 23.98 -29.65 36.85
CA ASP A 486 25.29 -29.69 36.21
C ASP A 486 26.28 -28.84 37.02
N GLU A 487 27.19 -29.51 37.74
CA GLU A 487 28.14 -28.86 38.63
C GLU A 487 29.24 -28.10 37.87
N GLU A 488 29.62 -28.55 36.66
CA GLU A 488 30.59 -27.85 35.82
C GLU A 488 30.03 -26.51 35.35
N ARG A 489 28.78 -26.53 34.90
CA ARG A 489 28.06 -25.32 34.51
C ARG A 489 27.78 -24.40 35.71
N ALA A 490 27.51 -24.97 36.88
CA ALA A 490 27.42 -24.21 38.12
C ALA A 490 28.75 -23.51 38.48
N ALA A 491 29.90 -24.14 38.22
CA ALA A 491 31.20 -23.52 38.39
C ALA A 491 31.40 -22.32 37.45
N LYS A 492 30.98 -22.43 36.19
CA LYS A 492 30.99 -21.30 35.23
C LYS A 492 30.12 -20.15 35.73
N PHE A 493 28.90 -20.41 36.21
CA PHE A 493 28.07 -19.33 36.79
C PHE A 493 28.65 -18.75 38.08
N ARG A 494 29.42 -19.50 38.87
CA ARG A 494 30.17 -18.94 40.02
C ARG A 494 31.24 -17.97 39.55
N ASP A 495 31.94 -18.27 38.46
CA ASP A 495 32.92 -17.36 37.84
C ASP A 495 32.23 -16.09 37.30
N ILE A 496 31.12 -16.25 36.57
CA ILE A 496 30.30 -15.12 36.11
C ILE A 496 29.82 -14.29 37.32
N LEU A 497 29.41 -14.92 38.43
CA LEU A 497 28.97 -14.24 39.64
C LEU A 497 30.08 -13.42 40.31
N HIS A 498 31.33 -13.87 40.25
CA HIS A 498 32.49 -13.10 40.72
C HIS A 498 32.80 -11.93 39.79
N ASN A 499 32.61 -12.13 38.48
CA ASN A 499 32.91 -11.14 37.44
C ASN A 499 31.68 -10.37 36.91
N VAL A 500 30.56 -10.31 37.66
CA VAL A 500 29.35 -9.56 37.25
C VAL A 500 29.64 -8.13 36.80
N PRO A 501 30.55 -7.36 37.45
CA PRO A 501 30.86 -6.01 36.98
C PRO A 501 31.32 -5.96 35.53
N LYS A 502 32.07 -6.97 35.04
CA LYS A 502 32.50 -7.04 33.63
C LYS A 502 31.31 -7.26 32.69
N LEU A 503 30.42 -8.21 33.01
CA LEU A 503 29.21 -8.47 32.23
C LEU A 503 28.31 -7.23 32.17
N TRP A 504 28.17 -6.56 33.31
CA TRP A 504 27.38 -5.35 33.46
C TRP A 504 27.95 -4.16 32.66
N GLU A 505 29.27 -3.96 32.70
CA GLU A 505 29.94 -2.85 32.00
C GLU A 505 29.76 -2.94 30.47
N HIS A 506 29.73 -4.16 29.91
CA HIS A 506 29.51 -4.36 28.48
C HIS A 506 28.17 -3.77 27.97
N TYR A 507 27.12 -3.85 28.79
CA TYR A 507 25.75 -3.50 28.37
C TYR A 507 25.23 -2.18 28.98
N ARG A 508 25.89 -1.63 30.00
CA ARG A 508 25.51 -0.36 30.62
C ARG A 508 25.48 0.82 29.64
N HIS A 509 26.47 0.89 28.76
CA HIS A 509 26.61 1.98 27.78
C HIS A 509 26.08 1.61 26.38
N LYS A 510 25.82 0.32 26.16
CA LYS A 510 25.28 -0.26 24.93
C LYS A 510 24.18 -1.25 25.30
N PRO A 511 22.98 -0.75 25.65
CA PRO A 511 21.87 -1.62 26.03
C PRO A 511 21.53 -2.63 24.94
N LEU A 512 21.12 -3.82 25.37
CA LEU A 512 20.67 -4.89 24.50
C LEU A 512 19.34 -4.51 23.84
N GLY A 513 19.35 -4.44 22.51
CA GLY A 513 18.14 -4.22 21.73
C GLY A 513 17.28 -5.48 21.62
N SER A 514 15.99 -5.30 21.36
CA SER A 514 15.02 -6.37 21.22
C SER A 514 14.56 -6.50 19.77
N ARG A 515 14.37 -7.72 19.30
CA ARG A 515 13.87 -8.05 17.96
C ARG A 515 12.68 -8.98 18.02
N LEU A 516 11.76 -8.80 17.08
CA LEU A 516 10.58 -9.65 16.93
C LEU A 516 10.47 -10.18 15.50
N GLY A 517 10.46 -11.50 15.39
CA GLY A 517 10.43 -12.22 14.12
C GLY A 517 9.16 -13.06 13.94
N THR A 518 8.77 -13.34 12.70
CA THR A 518 7.76 -14.38 12.45
C THR A 518 8.35 -15.69 11.95
N SER A 519 9.53 -15.67 11.35
CA SER A 519 10.15 -16.85 10.69
C SER A 519 9.18 -17.61 9.79
N SER A 520 8.29 -16.88 9.08
CA SER A 520 7.16 -17.43 8.33
C SER A 520 7.61 -18.17 7.05
N ALA A 521 8.18 -19.37 7.21
CA ALA A 521 8.60 -20.27 6.13
C ALA A 521 7.54 -21.37 5.83
N SER A 522 6.82 -21.81 6.86
CA SER A 522 5.89 -22.95 6.82
C SER A 522 4.44 -22.57 6.45
N ARG A 523 3.65 -23.56 6.07
CA ARG A 523 2.21 -23.47 5.71
C ARG A 523 1.28 -23.28 6.93
N ILE A 524 1.85 -23.00 8.10
CA ILE A 524 1.16 -23.06 9.38
C ILE A 524 0.47 -21.73 9.67
N THR A 525 -0.60 -21.87 10.43
CA THR A 525 -1.70 -20.98 10.80
C THR A 525 -1.49 -19.47 10.89
N TYR A 526 -0.31 -18.85 10.84
CA TYR A 526 -0.11 -17.40 11.07
C TYR A 526 0.64 -16.68 9.92
N GLY A 527 0.29 -15.42 9.64
CA GLY A 527 0.98 -14.63 8.61
C GLY A 527 2.12 -13.76 9.16
N MET A 528 3.02 -13.36 8.26
CA MET A 528 4.15 -12.45 8.50
C MET A 528 3.74 -11.07 9.06
N GLY A 529 4.58 -10.50 9.92
CA GLY A 529 4.57 -9.08 10.28
C GLY A 529 3.87 -8.69 11.58
N PHE A 530 4.42 -7.71 12.27
CA PHE A 530 3.86 -7.09 13.46
C PHE A 530 3.54 -5.61 13.25
N ALA A 531 2.63 -5.07 14.06
CA ALA A 531 2.40 -3.64 14.18
C ALA A 531 2.09 -3.22 15.62
N ILE A 532 2.46 -2.01 15.99
CA ILE A 532 2.12 -1.44 17.29
C ILE A 532 0.73 -0.79 17.20
N LYS A 533 -0.22 -1.29 18.01
CA LYS A 533 -1.65 -0.88 18.01
C LYS A 533 -1.83 0.63 18.19
N ASP A 534 -0.93 1.28 18.93
CA ASP A 534 -0.98 2.71 19.25
C ASP A 534 -0.71 3.60 18.04
N THR A 535 0.06 3.11 17.07
CA THR A 535 0.39 3.86 15.85
C THR A 535 -0.69 3.77 14.77
N LEU A 536 -1.68 2.89 14.95
CA LEU A 536 -2.75 2.64 13.98
C LEU A 536 -3.99 3.50 14.24
N PRO A 537 -4.74 3.86 13.19
CA PRO A 537 -6.03 4.54 13.33
C PRO A 537 -6.98 3.75 14.25
N ARG A 538 -7.68 4.45 15.16
CA ARG A 538 -8.66 3.82 16.08
C ARG A 538 -9.70 2.94 15.36
N LYS A 539 -10.16 3.37 14.18
CA LYS A 539 -11.12 2.63 13.34
C LYS A 539 -10.51 1.41 12.64
N GLY A 540 -9.19 1.31 12.57
CA GLY A 540 -8.43 0.23 11.94
C GLY A 540 -7.93 -0.84 12.90
N ARG A 541 -8.18 -0.67 14.22
CA ARG A 541 -7.84 -1.69 15.21
C ARG A 541 -8.84 -2.86 15.05
N PRO A 542 -8.38 -4.10 14.80
CA PRO A 542 -9.28 -5.23 14.66
C PRO A 542 -10.13 -5.38 15.94
N ALA A 543 -11.43 -5.63 15.80
CA ALA A 543 -12.28 -5.89 16.95
C ALA A 543 -11.71 -7.09 17.72
N ARG A 544 -11.68 -7.00 19.06
CA ARG A 544 -11.15 -8.04 19.98
C ARG A 544 -11.75 -9.44 19.75
N ARG A 545 -12.90 -9.51 19.09
CA ARG A 545 -13.58 -10.73 18.64
C ARG A 545 -13.73 -10.70 17.11
N TYR A 546 -12.76 -11.27 16.40
CA TYR A 546 -12.94 -11.59 14.98
C TYR A 546 -13.62 -12.96 14.88
N ARG A 547 -14.94 -13.00 14.61
CA ARG A 547 -15.76 -14.19 14.25
C ARG A 547 -15.10 -15.56 14.54
N GLY A 548 -15.03 -15.96 15.81
CA GLY A 548 -14.58 -17.31 16.21
C GLY A 548 -13.08 -17.61 16.11
N ARG A 549 -12.22 -16.69 15.65
CA ARG A 549 -10.75 -16.85 15.66
C ARG A 549 -10.14 -15.95 16.73
N GLN A 550 -9.58 -16.54 17.78
CA GLN A 550 -8.79 -15.81 18.78
C GLN A 550 -7.52 -15.27 18.11
N LEU A 551 -7.40 -13.95 17.98
CA LEU A 551 -6.09 -13.32 17.78
C LEU A 551 -5.28 -13.60 19.05
N PHE A 552 -4.20 -14.35 18.95
CA PHE A 552 -3.28 -14.56 20.08
C PHE A 552 -2.80 -13.19 20.58
N GLU A 553 -3.03 -12.89 21.86
CA GLU A 553 -2.46 -11.70 22.49
C GLU A 553 -0.95 -11.94 22.64
N ILE A 554 -0.15 -11.22 21.85
CA ILE A 554 1.32 -11.23 21.96
C ILE A 554 1.66 -10.51 23.27
N PRO A 555 2.34 -11.14 24.25
CA PRO A 555 2.54 -10.58 25.57
C PRO A 555 3.72 -9.58 25.61
N ILE A 556 3.80 -8.66 24.65
CA ILE A 556 4.92 -7.73 24.49
C ILE A 556 4.41 -6.31 24.37
N CYS A 557 5.04 -5.43 25.14
CA CYS A 557 4.82 -4.00 25.15
C CYS A 557 6.03 -3.25 24.63
N SER A 558 5.76 -2.18 23.90
CA SER A 558 6.75 -1.25 23.38
C SER A 558 6.21 0.17 23.57
N PRO A 559 6.90 1.05 24.34
CA PRO A 559 6.49 2.44 24.46
C PRO A 559 6.67 3.17 23.12
N VAL A 560 5.75 4.09 22.83
CA VAL A 560 5.76 4.85 21.58
C VAL A 560 5.68 6.33 21.87
N GLU A 561 6.58 7.10 21.25
CA GLU A 561 6.57 8.56 21.31
C GLU A 561 5.89 9.16 20.07
N GLU A 562 4.93 10.06 20.30
CA GLU A 562 4.33 10.89 19.24
C GLU A 562 5.15 12.17 19.03
N VAL A 563 5.71 12.34 17.84
CA VAL A 563 6.48 13.54 17.47
C VAL A 563 5.72 14.38 16.45
N LEU A 564 5.40 15.63 16.82
CA LEU A 564 4.78 16.62 15.93
C LEU A 564 5.83 17.65 15.47
N SER A 565 6.14 17.65 14.18
CA SER A 565 7.05 18.62 13.57
C SER A 565 6.29 19.67 12.77
N TYR A 566 6.52 20.95 13.04
CA TYR A 566 5.90 22.07 12.33
C TYR A 566 6.93 22.76 11.43
N THR A 567 6.73 22.73 10.11
CA THR A 567 7.66 23.33 9.14
C THR A 567 7.02 24.50 8.41
N LYS A 568 7.81 25.55 8.13
CA LYS A 568 7.37 26.65 7.27
C LYS A 568 7.25 26.15 5.82
N PRO A 569 6.09 26.30 5.15
CA PRO A 569 5.96 25.90 3.75
C PRO A 569 6.90 26.74 2.87
N ARG A 570 7.63 26.09 1.96
CA ARG A 570 8.52 26.81 1.01
C ARG A 570 7.75 27.80 0.14
N ASN A 571 6.52 27.45 -0.28
CA ASN A 571 5.63 28.30 -1.09
C ASN A 571 4.25 28.43 -0.42
N PRO A 572 4.05 29.44 0.46
CA PRO A 572 2.79 29.60 1.20
C PRO A 572 1.64 30.10 0.32
N SER A 573 0.45 29.50 0.49
CA SER A 573 -0.80 29.95 -0.14
C SER A 573 -1.27 31.31 0.43
N ILE A 574 -2.17 31.99 -0.27
CA ILE A 574 -2.77 33.27 0.20
C ILE A 574 -3.39 33.11 1.59
N TRP A 575 -4.13 32.02 1.81
CA TRP A 575 -4.70 31.68 3.11
C TRP A 575 -3.65 31.39 4.19
N GLN A 576 -2.56 30.71 3.85
CA GLN A 576 -1.46 30.47 4.80
C GLN A 576 -0.71 31.76 5.16
N ARG A 577 -0.66 32.74 4.25
CA ARG A 577 -0.13 34.08 4.54
C ARG A 577 -1.07 34.86 5.45
N ALA A 578 -2.37 34.84 5.18
CA ALA A 578 -3.37 35.47 6.06
C ALA A 578 -3.38 34.84 7.46
N ALA A 579 -3.36 33.51 7.54
CA ALA A 579 -3.31 32.76 8.79
C ALA A 579 -2.01 33.01 9.59
N ARG A 580 -0.92 33.39 8.92
CA ARG A 580 0.32 33.81 9.59
C ARG A 580 0.11 35.09 10.39
N CYS A 581 -0.70 36.02 9.89
CA CYS A 581 -1.04 37.26 10.60
C CYS A 581 -1.87 37.03 11.85
N LEU A 582 -2.45 35.83 12.04
CA LEU A 582 -3.23 35.46 13.23
C LEU A 582 -2.40 34.69 14.27
N ARG A 583 -1.09 34.49 14.05
CA ARG A 583 -0.22 33.72 14.97
C ARG A 583 0.04 34.41 16.31
N TRP A 584 -0.21 35.71 16.40
CA TRP A 584 -0.05 36.48 17.63
C TRP A 584 -1.14 36.13 18.66
N LEU A 585 -2.29 35.58 18.21
CA LEU A 585 -3.36 35.16 19.10
C LEU A 585 -2.93 33.94 19.95
N PRO A 586 -3.35 33.88 21.23
CA PRO A 586 -3.11 32.72 22.09
C PRO A 586 -3.61 31.41 21.42
N GLY A 587 -2.78 30.36 21.46
CA GLY A 587 -3.09 29.07 20.83
C GLY A 587 -2.95 28.99 19.31
N CYS A 588 -2.69 30.11 18.62
CA CYS A 588 -2.66 30.19 17.16
C CYS A 588 -1.24 30.17 16.55
N ARG A 589 -0.20 29.91 17.36
CA ARG A 589 1.22 29.93 16.96
C ARG A 589 1.55 29.06 15.75
N HIS A 590 0.82 27.96 15.58
CA HIS A 590 1.04 26.97 14.50
C HIS A 590 0.23 27.25 13.23
N LEU A 591 -0.62 28.28 13.20
CA LEU A 591 -1.47 28.58 12.04
C LEU A 591 -0.65 28.84 10.77
N GLY A 592 -0.97 28.14 9.68
CA GLY A 592 -0.25 28.26 8.41
C GLY A 592 1.14 27.59 8.39
N LEU A 593 1.51 26.79 9.40
CA LEU A 593 2.63 25.85 9.32
C LEU A 593 2.16 24.49 8.82
N GLU A 594 3.04 23.74 8.16
CA GLU A 594 2.78 22.35 7.80
C GLU A 594 3.09 21.46 9.01
N CYS A 595 2.10 20.71 9.49
CA CYS A 595 2.27 19.77 10.59
C CYS A 595 2.56 18.36 10.03
N ARG A 596 3.64 17.73 10.50
CA ARG A 596 3.97 16.33 10.24
C ARG A 596 3.94 15.55 11.54
N LYS A 597 3.24 14.42 11.53
CA LYS A 597 3.16 13.48 12.65
C LYS A 597 4.07 12.29 12.37
N ALA A 598 4.98 11.98 13.29
CA ALA A 598 5.83 10.79 13.24
C ALA A 598 5.72 10.02 14.56
N TRP A 599 5.99 8.71 14.49
CA TRP A 599 6.03 7.82 15.65
C TRP A 599 7.46 7.32 15.82
N LYS A 600 7.95 7.25 17.05
CA LYS A 600 9.25 6.68 17.39
C LYS A 600 9.10 5.60 18.47
N THR A 601 9.95 4.59 18.38
CA THR A 601 10.15 3.55 19.40
C THR A 601 11.63 3.22 19.44
N ALA A 602 12.20 2.96 20.61
CA ALA A 602 13.53 2.36 20.71
C ALA A 602 13.41 0.84 20.63
N SER A 603 14.43 0.17 20.11
CA SER A 603 14.51 -1.30 20.14
C SER A 603 14.78 -1.83 21.55
N GLU A 604 15.31 -1.02 22.46
CA GLU A 604 15.70 -1.42 23.81
C GLU A 604 14.51 -1.51 24.78
N ASP A 605 13.39 -0.86 24.44
CA ASP A 605 12.27 -0.67 25.36
C ASP A 605 11.21 -1.79 25.31
N PHE A 606 11.40 -2.79 24.45
CA PHE A 606 10.46 -3.91 24.34
C PHE A 606 10.57 -4.79 25.59
N HIS A 607 9.43 -5.05 26.22
CA HIS A 607 9.36 -5.88 27.42
C HIS A 607 8.10 -6.73 27.46
N VAL A 608 8.14 -7.79 28.26
CA VAL A 608 7.02 -8.71 28.41
C VAL A 608 5.98 -8.12 29.36
N CYS A 609 4.72 -8.14 28.95
CA CYS A 609 3.59 -7.58 29.72
C CYS A 609 2.34 -8.47 29.57
N SER A 610 1.42 -8.38 30.52
CA SER A 610 0.16 -9.12 30.53
C SER A 610 -0.79 -8.71 29.40
N GLN A 611 -0.79 -7.44 29.01
CA GLN A 611 -1.57 -6.92 27.88
C GLN A 611 -0.65 -6.22 26.87
N GLY A 612 -0.15 -6.99 25.89
CA GLY A 612 0.75 -6.42 24.87
C GLY A 612 0.07 -5.45 23.91
N ASN A 613 0.80 -4.39 23.54
CA ASN A 613 0.37 -3.41 22.54
C ASN A 613 0.81 -3.77 21.10
N ILE A 614 1.47 -4.91 20.92
CA ILE A 614 1.81 -5.46 19.60
C ILE A 614 0.66 -6.31 19.06
N MET A 615 0.44 -6.26 17.75
CA MET A 615 -0.49 -7.13 17.04
C MET A 615 0.19 -7.80 15.86
N ASN A 616 -0.20 -9.05 15.60
CA ASN A 616 0.15 -9.74 14.36
C ASN A 616 -0.68 -9.18 13.20
N LEU A 617 -0.03 -8.91 12.06
CA LEU A 617 -0.66 -8.49 10.81
C LEU A 617 -1.10 -9.68 9.94
N GLY A 618 -0.60 -10.87 10.23
CA GLY A 618 -1.02 -12.12 9.63
C GLY A 618 -2.34 -12.62 10.18
N GLY A 619 -3.36 -12.72 9.32
CA GLY A 619 -4.58 -13.46 9.66
C GLY A 619 -4.27 -14.94 9.87
N LEU A 620 -4.98 -15.58 10.80
CA LEU A 620 -4.82 -17.01 11.01
C LEU A 620 -5.42 -17.75 9.81
N SER A 621 -4.62 -18.45 8.99
CA SER A 621 -5.18 -19.36 7.97
C SER A 621 -5.66 -20.60 8.71
N ALA A 622 -6.95 -20.92 8.63
CA ALA A 622 -7.35 -22.28 8.96
C ALA A 622 -6.55 -23.20 8.03
N ALA A 623 -5.91 -24.23 8.58
CA ALA A 623 -5.40 -25.32 7.77
C ALA A 623 -6.58 -25.78 6.90
N LEU A 624 -6.52 -25.51 5.60
CA LEU A 624 -7.35 -26.23 4.65
C LEU A 624 -6.85 -27.66 4.78
N GLY A 625 -7.73 -28.57 5.19
CA GLY A 625 -7.42 -29.99 5.17
C GLY A 625 -7.02 -30.43 3.76
N ASN A 626 -6.58 -31.68 3.65
CA ASN A 626 -6.16 -32.25 2.36
C ASN A 626 -7.30 -32.33 1.32
N ASN A 627 -8.52 -31.88 1.67
CA ASN A 627 -9.74 -31.86 0.86
C ASN A 627 -10.10 -33.27 0.36
N LEU A 628 -9.79 -34.30 1.16
CA LEU A 628 -10.07 -35.70 0.85
C LEU A 628 -11.54 -36.01 1.05
N LEU A 629 -12.13 -35.43 2.10
CA LEU A 629 -13.55 -35.55 2.42
C LEU A 629 -14.46 -34.85 1.41
N GLY A 630 -13.89 -34.03 0.51
CA GLY A 630 -14.64 -33.16 -0.38
C GLY A 630 -15.70 -32.42 0.42
N LYS A 631 -15.31 -31.36 1.15
CA LYS A 631 -16.35 -30.44 1.64
C LYS A 631 -17.19 -30.08 0.42
N LYS A 632 -18.42 -30.61 0.38
CA LYS A 632 -19.56 -29.90 -0.17
C LYS A 632 -19.63 -28.63 0.66
N ASP A 633 -18.75 -27.68 0.37
CA ASP A 633 -19.23 -26.32 0.27
C ASP A 633 -20.36 -26.51 -0.73
N GLU A 634 -21.59 -26.61 -0.22
CA GLU A 634 -22.75 -26.26 -1.00
C GLU A 634 -22.37 -24.90 -1.55
N VAL A 635 -21.83 -24.91 -2.78
CA VAL A 635 -21.61 -23.71 -3.56
C VAL A 635 -23.02 -23.31 -3.83
N ASP A 636 -23.55 -22.59 -2.86
CA ASP A 636 -24.90 -22.15 -2.86
C ASP A 636 -24.93 -21.25 -4.08
N ALA A 637 -25.49 -21.79 -5.16
CA ALA A 637 -25.85 -21.05 -6.36
C ALA A 637 -26.96 -20.03 -6.04
N SER A 638 -27.01 -19.59 -4.78
CA SER A 638 -27.68 -18.42 -4.28
C SER A 638 -27.39 -17.27 -5.22
N LYS A 639 -28.50 -16.70 -5.69
CA LYS A 639 -28.55 -15.54 -6.56
C LYS A 639 -27.61 -14.46 -5.99
N PRO A 640 -26.88 -13.71 -6.84
CA PRO A 640 -26.04 -12.62 -6.37
C PRO A 640 -26.87 -11.71 -5.46
N GLY A 641 -26.43 -11.47 -4.23
CA GLY A 641 -27.14 -10.58 -3.32
C GLY A 641 -27.25 -9.15 -3.88
N ALA A 642 -28.13 -8.33 -3.29
CA ALA A 642 -28.38 -6.95 -3.73
C ALA A 642 -27.12 -6.05 -3.84
N ALA A 643 -25.99 -6.46 -3.24
CA ALA A 643 -24.71 -5.78 -3.37
C ALA A 643 -24.12 -5.77 -4.79
N TYR A 644 -24.50 -6.73 -5.65
CA TYR A 644 -23.98 -6.94 -7.01
C TYR A 644 -24.91 -6.43 -8.12
N LEU A 645 -25.93 -5.64 -7.75
CA LEU A 645 -26.82 -5.01 -8.72
C LEU A 645 -26.05 -4.05 -9.64
N ASN A 646 -26.52 -3.95 -10.87
CA ASN A 646 -25.99 -3.05 -11.89
C ASN A 646 -26.02 -1.59 -11.42
N SER A 647 -24.99 -0.81 -11.78
CA SER A 647 -24.86 0.59 -11.32
C SER A 647 -25.99 1.48 -11.83
N SER A 648 -26.44 1.28 -13.07
CA SER A 648 -27.54 2.05 -13.66
C SER A 648 -28.86 1.80 -12.92
N PHE A 649 -29.12 0.53 -12.58
CA PHE A 649 -30.29 0.15 -11.81
C PHE A 649 -30.23 0.70 -10.37
N CYS A 650 -29.07 0.61 -9.71
CA CYS A 650 -28.88 1.21 -8.38
C CYS A 650 -29.08 2.73 -8.41
N ASN A 651 -28.59 3.42 -9.44
CA ASN A 651 -28.74 4.87 -9.59
C ASN A 651 -30.21 5.27 -9.75
N TRP A 652 -30.97 4.50 -10.52
CA TRP A 652 -32.41 4.71 -10.67
C TRP A 652 -33.15 4.53 -9.34
N LEU A 653 -32.84 3.45 -8.60
CA LEU A 653 -33.43 3.19 -7.29
C LEU A 653 -33.12 4.29 -6.26
N LYS A 654 -31.89 4.83 -6.27
CA LYS A 654 -31.51 5.96 -5.40
C LYS A 654 -32.33 7.22 -5.68
N VAL A 655 -32.52 7.54 -6.96
CA VAL A 655 -33.34 8.71 -7.35
C VAL A 655 -34.78 8.51 -6.89
N LEU A 656 -35.35 7.31 -7.09
CA LEU A 656 -36.71 6.99 -6.65
C LEU A 656 -36.86 7.08 -5.12
N LEU A 657 -35.89 6.56 -4.37
CA LEU A 657 -35.87 6.58 -2.90
C LEU A 657 -35.79 8.01 -2.33
N GLY A 658 -35.19 8.95 -3.05
CA GLY A 658 -35.25 10.38 -2.69
C GLY A 658 -36.52 11.07 -3.19
N PHE A 659 -36.95 10.76 -4.42
CA PHE A 659 -38.04 11.45 -5.10
C PHE A 659 -39.39 11.17 -4.45
N VAL A 660 -39.70 9.91 -4.15
CA VAL A 660 -41.00 9.50 -3.59
C VAL A 660 -41.29 10.20 -2.25
N PRO A 661 -40.39 10.16 -1.25
CA PRO A 661 -40.61 10.89 0.00
C PRO A 661 -40.74 12.40 -0.18
N ALA A 662 -39.92 13.00 -1.05
CA ALA A 662 -39.99 14.42 -1.32
C ALA A 662 -41.32 14.81 -1.97
N PHE A 663 -41.79 14.04 -2.95
CA PHE A 663 -43.05 14.26 -3.65
C PHE A 663 -44.25 14.27 -2.70
N PHE A 664 -44.36 13.26 -1.83
CA PHE A 664 -45.40 13.23 -0.82
C PHE A 664 -45.24 14.33 0.23
N SER A 665 -44.01 14.72 0.57
CA SER A 665 -43.77 15.83 1.50
C SER A 665 -44.25 17.18 0.95
N PHE A 666 -44.00 17.45 -0.34
CA PHE A 666 -44.48 18.68 -1.01
C PHE A 666 -46.00 18.70 -1.12
N LEU A 667 -46.62 17.57 -1.48
CA LEU A 667 -48.09 17.43 -1.52
C LEU A 667 -48.72 17.63 -0.14
N TYR A 668 -48.06 17.18 0.92
CA TYR A 668 -48.59 17.27 2.29
C TYR A 668 -48.44 18.66 2.92
N THR A 669 -47.45 19.44 2.49
CA THR A 669 -47.03 20.66 3.22
C THR A 669 -47.26 21.98 2.50
N GLN A 670 -47.53 21.97 1.19
CA GLN A 670 -47.64 23.18 0.39
C GLN A 670 -49.07 23.42 -0.09
N ASP A 671 -49.60 24.61 0.17
CA ASP A 671 -50.95 25.01 -0.24
C ASP A 671 -51.00 25.50 -1.70
N TRP A 672 -49.86 25.93 -2.27
CA TRP A 672 -49.80 26.39 -3.66
C TRP A 672 -49.63 25.23 -4.65
N TRP A 673 -50.58 25.07 -5.57
CA TRP A 673 -50.64 23.93 -6.51
C TRP A 673 -49.36 23.72 -7.33
N VAL A 674 -48.66 24.80 -7.73
CA VAL A 674 -47.40 24.71 -8.50
C VAL A 674 -46.30 24.07 -7.68
N LEU A 675 -46.18 24.43 -6.39
CA LEU A 675 -45.19 23.83 -5.49
C LEU A 675 -45.62 22.46 -4.99
N ALA A 676 -46.91 22.21 -4.82
CA ALA A 676 -47.43 20.91 -4.40
C ALA A 676 -47.12 19.81 -5.43
N TRP A 677 -47.37 20.06 -6.72
CA TRP A 677 -47.12 19.09 -7.80
C TRP A 677 -45.72 19.22 -8.44
N GLY A 678 -45.24 20.45 -8.61
CA GLY A 678 -43.97 20.76 -9.29
C GLY A 678 -42.77 20.95 -8.36
N GLY A 679 -42.99 21.13 -7.05
CA GLY A 679 -41.94 21.48 -6.09
C GLY A 679 -40.79 20.49 -6.05
N THR A 680 -41.08 19.18 -6.08
CA THR A 680 -40.04 18.13 -6.11
C THR A 680 -39.17 18.21 -7.36
N PHE A 681 -39.78 18.45 -8.53
CA PHE A 681 -39.04 18.59 -9.79
C PHE A 681 -38.14 19.82 -9.78
N ILE A 682 -38.63 20.96 -9.27
CA ILE A 682 -37.84 22.19 -9.12
C ILE A 682 -36.67 21.95 -8.15
N TRP A 683 -36.94 21.31 -7.01
CA TRP A 683 -35.94 21.04 -5.97
C TRP A 683 -34.82 20.09 -6.43
N PHE A 684 -35.20 19.04 -7.16
CA PHE A 684 -34.26 18.10 -7.79
C PHE A 684 -33.51 18.79 -8.95
N GLY A 685 -34.18 19.64 -9.72
CA GLY A 685 -33.58 20.43 -10.79
C GLY A 685 -32.48 21.35 -10.29
N ILE A 686 -32.74 22.14 -9.24
CA ILE A 686 -31.75 23.02 -8.61
C ILE A 686 -30.54 22.22 -8.14
N THR A 687 -30.78 21.12 -7.43
CA THR A 687 -29.72 20.24 -6.91
C THR A 687 -28.92 19.58 -8.03
N GLY A 688 -29.58 19.18 -9.12
CA GLY A 688 -28.95 18.57 -10.28
C GLY A 688 -28.03 19.55 -10.98
N VAL A 689 -28.54 20.74 -11.30
CA VAL A 689 -27.78 21.84 -11.92
C VAL A 689 -26.60 22.23 -11.03
N ARG A 690 -26.82 22.38 -9.71
CA ARG A 690 -25.77 22.68 -8.73
C ARG A 690 -24.61 21.68 -8.79
N ASN A 691 -24.90 20.38 -8.86
CA ASN A 691 -23.85 19.36 -8.92
C ASN A 691 -23.08 19.42 -10.24
N VAL A 692 -23.77 19.64 -11.35
CA VAL A 692 -23.11 19.83 -12.66
C VAL A 692 -22.20 21.05 -12.63
N VAL A 693 -22.70 22.20 -12.15
CA VAL A 693 -21.93 23.45 -12.03
C VAL A 693 -20.72 23.26 -11.13
N GLN A 694 -20.88 22.63 -9.96
CA GLN A 694 -19.78 22.30 -9.05
C GLN A 694 -18.68 21.50 -9.73
N MET A 695 -19.02 20.41 -10.43
CA MET A 695 -18.04 19.53 -11.06
C MET A 695 -17.31 20.23 -12.21
N VAL A 696 -18.02 21.05 -13.00
CA VAL A 696 -17.44 21.84 -14.10
C VAL A 696 -16.52 22.95 -13.57
N LEU A 697 -16.92 23.66 -12.52
CA LEU A 697 -16.10 24.69 -11.86
C LEU A 697 -14.84 24.11 -11.22
N ALA A 698 -14.95 22.92 -10.61
CA ALA A 698 -13.82 22.23 -10.01
C ALA A 698 -12.74 21.87 -11.06
N ALA A 699 -13.18 21.42 -12.23
CA ALA A 699 -12.29 21.04 -13.34
C ALA A 699 -11.81 22.22 -14.21
N LYS A 700 -12.49 23.39 -14.12
CA LYS A 700 -12.30 24.55 -15.01
C LYS A 700 -12.68 24.25 -16.47
N GLY A 701 -13.63 23.33 -16.68
CA GLY A 701 -14.00 22.80 -18.01
C GLY A 701 -14.61 23.79 -19.00
N ALA A 702 -14.94 25.02 -18.56
CA ALA A 702 -15.51 26.06 -19.41
C ALA A 702 -14.46 26.90 -20.17
N THR A 703 -13.15 26.69 -19.94
CA THR A 703 -12.11 27.41 -20.67
C THR A 703 -11.78 26.75 -22.00
N ARG A 704 -11.75 27.53 -23.11
CA ARG A 704 -11.39 27.10 -24.47
C ARG A 704 -10.04 26.36 -24.62
N ASP A 705 -9.22 26.36 -23.58
CA ASP A 705 -7.84 25.85 -23.60
C ASP A 705 -7.66 24.38 -23.17
N THR A 706 -8.72 23.70 -22.72
CA THR A 706 -8.70 22.28 -22.31
C THR A 706 -9.56 21.42 -23.23
N LEU A 707 -9.15 20.18 -23.52
CA LEU A 707 -9.88 19.24 -24.39
C LEU A 707 -10.94 18.40 -23.66
N ILE A 708 -11.15 18.67 -22.38
CA ILE A 708 -12.07 17.88 -21.56
C ILE A 708 -13.50 18.32 -21.87
N HIS A 709 -14.34 17.40 -22.36
CA HIS A 709 -15.76 17.66 -22.48
C HIS A 709 -16.42 17.71 -21.10
N TRP A 710 -17.34 18.66 -20.91
CA TRP A 710 -18.05 18.83 -19.64
C TRP A 710 -18.83 17.57 -19.22
N ARG A 711 -19.29 16.76 -20.18
CA ARG A 711 -20.03 15.50 -19.91
C ARG A 711 -19.16 14.47 -19.20
N ASP A 712 -17.88 14.38 -19.56
CA ASP A 712 -16.94 13.42 -18.98
C ASP A 712 -16.53 13.81 -17.54
N GLN A 713 -16.81 15.05 -17.14
CA GLN A 713 -16.56 15.54 -15.78
C GLN A 713 -17.72 15.26 -14.83
N VAL A 714 -18.93 15.02 -15.36
CA VAL A 714 -20.12 14.79 -14.53
C VAL A 714 -20.24 13.31 -14.18
N SER A 715 -20.01 13.00 -12.91
CA SER A 715 -20.23 11.64 -12.41
C SER A 715 -21.69 11.42 -12.06
N VAL A 716 -22.38 10.63 -12.89
CA VAL A 716 -23.81 10.29 -12.74
C VAL A 716 -24.11 9.68 -11.36
N ASN A 717 -23.21 8.85 -10.83
CA ASN A 717 -23.38 8.25 -9.50
C ASN A 717 -23.36 9.30 -8.36
N ARG A 718 -22.45 10.29 -8.39
CA ARG A 718 -22.44 11.38 -7.37
C ARG A 718 -23.70 12.25 -7.48
N LEU A 719 -24.17 12.48 -8.71
CA LEU A 719 -25.41 13.20 -8.97
C LEU A 719 -26.61 12.47 -8.35
N CYS A 720 -26.79 11.18 -8.66
CA CYS A 720 -27.86 10.36 -8.10
C CYS A 720 -27.81 10.25 -6.56
N ASP A 721 -26.61 10.11 -5.99
CA ASP A 721 -26.43 10.15 -4.53
C ASP A 721 -26.90 11.50 -3.94
N SER A 722 -26.54 12.62 -4.58
CA SER A 722 -26.93 13.96 -4.11
C SER A 722 -28.43 14.18 -4.19
N LEU A 723 -29.08 13.67 -5.24
CA LEU A 723 -30.53 13.74 -5.41
C LEU A 723 -31.26 12.92 -4.34
N MET A 724 -30.75 11.71 -4.03
CA MET A 724 -31.29 10.87 -2.97
C MET A 724 -31.26 11.58 -1.61
N TYR A 725 -30.09 12.08 -1.17
CA TYR A 725 -29.98 12.78 0.12
C TYR A 725 -30.79 14.07 0.15
N THR A 726 -30.87 14.80 -0.96
CA THR A 726 -31.71 16.00 -1.02
C THR A 726 -33.19 15.64 -0.86
N GLY A 727 -33.67 14.58 -1.51
CA GLY A 727 -35.06 14.15 -1.35
C GLY A 727 -35.40 13.72 0.08
N ILE A 728 -34.51 12.96 0.72
CA ILE A 728 -34.65 12.56 2.14
C ILE A 728 -34.63 13.79 3.07
N SER A 729 -33.84 14.82 2.75
CA SER A 729 -33.77 16.04 3.55
C SER A 729 -35.09 16.80 3.59
N VAL A 730 -35.89 16.78 2.51
CA VAL A 730 -37.20 17.45 2.47
C VAL A 730 -38.15 16.78 3.46
N LEU A 731 -38.23 15.45 3.46
CA LEU A 731 -39.05 14.71 4.42
C LEU A 731 -38.61 15.00 5.87
N LEU A 732 -37.30 14.95 6.13
CA LEU A 732 -36.76 15.17 7.46
C LEU A 732 -37.05 16.59 7.97
N LEU A 733 -36.79 17.61 7.16
CA LEU A 733 -36.89 19.00 7.60
C LEU A 733 -38.34 19.50 7.62
N GLU A 734 -39.10 19.26 6.55
CA GLU A 734 -40.45 19.80 6.40
C GLU A 734 -41.50 18.98 7.16
N VAL A 735 -41.44 17.65 7.10
CA VAL A 735 -42.48 16.81 7.73
C VAL A 735 -42.10 16.45 9.16
N THR A 736 -40.91 15.89 9.37
CA THR A 736 -40.51 15.40 10.69
C THR A 736 -40.20 16.52 11.68
N VAL A 737 -39.37 17.50 11.29
CA VAL A 737 -38.96 18.57 12.21
C VAL A 737 -39.99 19.70 12.25
N ARG A 738 -40.36 20.29 11.11
CA ARG A 738 -41.25 21.45 11.10
C ARG A 738 -42.68 21.09 11.56
N VAL A 739 -43.30 20.08 10.94
CA VAL A 739 -44.71 19.72 11.24
C VAL A 739 -44.84 18.83 12.46
N TRP A 740 -44.14 17.69 12.52
CA TRP A 740 -44.36 16.75 13.64
C TRP A 740 -43.73 17.23 14.95
N LEU A 741 -42.45 17.63 14.93
CA LEU A 741 -41.74 18.03 16.14
C LEU A 741 -42.15 19.43 16.61
N LEU A 742 -41.96 20.47 15.81
CA LEU A 742 -42.15 21.85 16.25
C LEU A 742 -43.62 22.24 16.35
N ASP A 743 -44.40 22.04 15.29
CA ASP A 743 -45.81 22.42 15.24
C ASP A 743 -46.68 21.48 16.12
N ARG A 744 -46.69 20.17 15.88
CA ARG A 744 -47.58 19.26 16.63
C ARG A 744 -47.13 18.91 18.06
N THR A 745 -45.82 18.82 18.33
CA THR A 745 -45.34 18.39 19.65
C THR A 745 -45.07 19.56 20.58
N PHE A 746 -44.44 20.63 20.07
CA PHE A 746 -44.08 21.81 20.87
C PHE A 746 -45.01 23.00 20.68
N ASN A 747 -45.98 22.94 19.74
CA ASN A 747 -46.89 24.04 19.42
C ASN A 747 -46.18 25.34 19.00
N ILE A 748 -44.98 25.20 18.42
CA ILE A 748 -44.13 26.29 17.96
C ILE A 748 -44.31 26.43 16.44
N THR A 749 -45.13 27.41 16.03
CA THR A 749 -45.41 27.63 14.61
C THR A 749 -44.55 28.74 14.00
N VAL A 750 -44.41 28.72 12.67
CA VAL A 750 -43.70 29.76 11.91
C VAL A 750 -44.35 31.15 12.13
N ALA A 751 -45.66 31.18 12.35
CA ALA A 751 -46.39 32.42 12.61
C ALA A 751 -46.10 33.01 14.00
N GLN A 752 -45.83 32.17 15.01
CA GLN A 752 -45.62 32.61 16.38
C GLN A 752 -44.16 32.95 16.71
N SER A 753 -43.20 32.12 16.27
CA SER A 753 -41.78 32.35 16.56
C SER A 753 -40.87 31.92 15.39
N PRO A 754 -40.86 32.71 14.29
CA PRO A 754 -40.12 32.36 13.07
C PRO A 754 -38.62 32.15 13.34
N TRP A 755 -38.01 32.98 14.20
CA TRP A 755 -36.59 32.87 14.55
C TRP A 755 -36.23 31.51 15.17
N THR A 756 -37.07 30.98 16.05
CA THR A 756 -36.84 29.68 16.72
C THR A 756 -36.94 28.54 15.71
N VAL A 757 -37.99 28.52 14.90
CA VAL A 757 -38.22 27.47 13.90
C VAL A 757 -37.10 27.44 12.85
N PHE A 758 -36.72 28.59 12.28
CA PHE A 758 -35.65 28.64 11.29
C PHE A 758 -34.27 28.31 11.86
N THR A 759 -34.01 28.65 13.12
CA THR A 759 -32.75 28.30 13.80
C THR A 759 -32.65 26.78 13.99
N VAL A 760 -33.70 26.14 14.51
CA VAL A 760 -33.73 24.68 14.72
C VAL A 760 -33.59 23.94 13.38
N LEU A 761 -34.33 24.35 12.35
CA LEU A 761 -34.24 23.76 11.02
C LEU A 761 -32.85 23.93 10.42
N SER A 762 -32.22 25.10 10.57
CA SER A 762 -30.88 25.37 10.06
C SER A 762 -29.80 24.53 10.76
N ILE A 763 -29.92 24.33 12.08
CA ILE A 763 -29.00 23.49 12.86
C ILE A 763 -29.13 22.02 12.43
N ILE A 764 -30.35 21.49 12.36
CA ILE A 764 -30.59 20.10 11.97
C ILE A 764 -30.15 19.86 10.52
N ASN A 765 -30.45 20.79 9.61
CA ASN A 765 -29.98 20.72 8.22
C ASN A 765 -28.45 20.75 8.15
N GLY A 766 -27.78 21.62 8.92
CA GLY A 766 -26.33 21.69 9.01
C GLY A 766 -25.70 20.36 9.48
N PHE A 767 -26.24 19.77 10.55
CA PHE A 767 -25.80 18.46 11.03
C PHE A 767 -26.09 17.34 10.02
N TYR A 768 -27.25 17.34 9.37
CA TYR A 768 -27.62 16.39 8.33
C TYR A 768 -26.65 16.46 7.14
N ILE A 769 -26.34 17.67 6.67
CA ILE A 769 -25.40 17.91 5.57
C ILE A 769 -23.99 17.46 5.95
N CYS A 770 -23.52 17.83 7.13
CA CYS A 770 -22.23 17.39 7.64
C CYS A 770 -22.16 15.86 7.75
N ALA A 771 -23.17 15.24 8.35
CA ALA A 771 -23.24 13.80 8.57
C ALA A 771 -23.21 13.02 7.26
N HIS A 772 -24.05 13.36 6.27
CA HIS A 772 -24.06 12.62 5.01
C HIS A 772 -22.85 12.94 4.12
N ASN A 773 -22.21 14.12 4.24
CA ASN A 773 -20.96 14.41 3.53
C ASN A 773 -19.77 13.63 4.10
N VAL A 774 -19.68 13.54 5.43
CA VAL A 774 -18.75 12.63 6.11
C VAL A 774 -19.07 11.19 5.75
N PHE A 775 -20.36 10.85 5.64
CA PHE A 775 -20.80 9.54 5.19
C PHE A 775 -20.28 9.28 3.77
N ARG A 776 -20.46 10.18 2.81
CA ARG A 776 -20.00 10.00 1.42
C ARG A 776 -18.48 10.03 1.25
N GLY A 777 -17.75 10.53 2.25
CA GLY A 777 -16.29 10.54 2.26
C GLY A 777 -15.68 11.80 1.62
N PHE A 778 -16.43 12.91 1.61
CA PHE A 778 -15.90 14.22 1.18
C PHE A 778 -14.75 14.69 2.08
N PRO A 779 -13.88 15.59 1.58
CA PRO A 779 -12.84 16.24 2.41
C PRO A 779 -13.43 16.87 3.66
N LYS A 780 -12.72 16.79 4.79
CA LYS A 780 -13.20 17.32 6.08
C LYS A 780 -13.44 18.83 5.99
N GLU A 781 -12.63 19.52 5.20
CA GLU A 781 -12.73 20.96 4.94
C GLU A 781 -14.05 21.32 4.25
N ALA A 782 -14.51 20.50 3.31
CA ALA A 782 -15.81 20.70 2.65
C ALA A 782 -16.98 20.40 3.59
N ALA A 783 -16.87 19.37 4.42
CA ALA A 783 -17.89 19.05 5.42
C ALA A 783 -18.07 20.17 6.46
N ILE A 784 -16.96 20.75 6.93
CA ILE A 784 -16.96 21.90 7.85
C ILE A 784 -17.48 23.16 7.14
N GLY A 785 -17.04 23.44 5.91
CA GLY A 785 -17.53 24.58 5.13
C GLY A 785 -19.05 24.52 4.90
N ASN A 786 -19.56 23.32 4.64
CA ASN A 786 -21.01 23.10 4.46
C ASN A 786 -21.82 23.27 5.76
N LEU A 787 -21.22 23.17 6.94
CA LEU A 787 -21.89 23.48 8.21
C LEU A 787 -22.24 24.98 8.29
N PHE A 788 -21.39 25.86 7.76
CA PHE A 788 -21.60 27.31 7.74
C PHE A 788 -22.37 27.82 6.52
N ARG A 789 -22.83 26.90 5.64
CA ARG A 789 -23.54 27.23 4.39
C ARG A 789 -24.76 28.11 4.63
N SER A 790 -25.54 27.83 5.68
CA SER A 790 -26.78 28.55 5.99
C SER A 790 -26.54 30.03 6.30
N VAL A 791 -25.44 30.36 6.97
CA VAL A 791 -25.07 31.76 7.28
C VAL A 791 -24.63 32.49 6.01
N LEU A 792 -23.82 31.83 5.18
CA LEU A 792 -23.30 32.42 3.94
C LEU A 792 -24.39 32.58 2.85
N SER A 793 -25.48 31.82 2.92
CA SER A 793 -26.58 31.91 1.95
C SER A 793 -27.54 33.08 2.17
N ILE A 794 -27.60 33.66 3.37
CA ILE A 794 -28.49 34.79 3.70
C ILE A 794 -28.27 35.99 2.76
N PRO A 795 -27.05 36.55 2.61
CA PRO A 795 -26.83 37.69 1.71
C PRO A 795 -27.10 37.36 0.24
N VAL A 796 -26.82 36.12 -0.18
CA VAL A 796 -27.07 35.65 -1.56
C VAL A 796 -28.58 35.54 -1.83
N SER A 797 -29.36 35.06 -0.86
CA SER A 797 -30.81 34.96 -0.94
C SER A 797 -31.46 36.35 -1.07
N SER A 798 -31.00 37.31 -0.26
CA SER A 798 -31.46 38.70 -0.33
C SER A 798 -31.16 39.33 -1.70
N LEU A 799 -29.97 39.07 -2.26
CA LEU A 799 -29.60 39.53 -3.60
C LEU A 799 -30.49 38.91 -4.69
N TYR A 800 -30.70 37.59 -4.67
CA TYR A 800 -31.56 36.91 -5.65
C TYR A 800 -33.01 37.39 -5.56
N ASN A 801 -33.54 37.57 -4.35
CA ASN A 801 -34.88 38.10 -4.13
C ASN A 801 -35.02 39.52 -4.71
N SER A 802 -34.02 40.38 -4.49
CA SER A 802 -33.99 41.75 -5.03
C SER A 802 -33.94 41.76 -6.56
N LEU A 803 -33.09 40.92 -7.17
CA LEU A 803 -32.99 40.80 -8.63
C LEU A 803 -34.31 40.32 -9.27
N LEU A 804 -34.97 39.35 -8.66
CA LEU A 804 -36.28 38.86 -9.14
C LEU A 804 -37.37 39.92 -8.99
N TYR A 805 -37.39 40.67 -7.88
CA TYR A 805 -38.32 41.78 -7.67
C TYR A 805 -38.20 42.85 -8.75
N TYR A 806 -36.99 43.35 -9.02
CA TYR A 806 -36.77 44.34 -10.07
C TYR A 806 -36.99 43.78 -11.49
N GLY A 807 -36.68 42.51 -11.72
CA GLY A 807 -36.93 41.84 -13.00
C GLY A 807 -38.41 41.67 -13.33
N LEU A 808 -39.23 41.30 -12.34
CA LEU A 808 -40.69 41.16 -12.50
C LEU A 808 -41.37 42.52 -12.71
N LEU A 809 -40.90 43.57 -12.04
CA LEU A 809 -41.33 44.94 -12.30
C LEU A 809 -40.99 45.37 -13.73
N ALA A 810 -39.78 45.06 -14.22
CA ALA A 810 -39.37 45.37 -15.58
C ALA A 810 -40.17 44.62 -16.66
N TRP A 811 -40.75 43.45 -16.33
CA TRP A 811 -41.65 42.70 -17.21
C TRP A 811 -43.13 43.13 -17.10
N GLY A 812 -43.44 44.17 -16.34
CA GLY A 812 -44.80 44.74 -16.26
C GLY A 812 -45.74 44.01 -15.28
N VAL A 813 -45.21 43.22 -14.34
CA VAL A 813 -46.03 42.58 -13.30
C VAL A 813 -46.33 43.60 -12.20
N ALA A 814 -47.60 43.98 -12.05
CA ALA A 814 -48.06 45.03 -11.12
C ALA A 814 -47.84 44.68 -9.62
N SER A 815 -47.81 43.39 -9.27
CA SER A 815 -47.61 42.92 -7.90
C SER A 815 -46.61 41.75 -7.84
N PRO A 816 -45.29 42.02 -7.89
CA PRO A 816 -44.25 40.99 -7.81
C PRO A 816 -44.31 40.15 -6.53
N GLU A 817 -44.80 40.74 -5.43
CA GLU A 817 -44.88 40.12 -4.11
C GLU A 817 -45.74 38.86 -4.08
N LEU A 818 -46.81 38.82 -4.90
CA LEU A 818 -47.71 37.68 -5.05
C LEU A 818 -46.97 36.41 -5.49
N TYR A 819 -45.92 36.57 -6.30
CA TYR A 819 -45.10 35.47 -6.80
C TYR A 819 -43.83 35.24 -5.96
N LEU A 820 -43.28 36.29 -5.35
CA LEU A 820 -42.05 36.22 -4.57
C LEU A 820 -42.22 35.56 -3.21
N VAL A 821 -43.34 35.81 -2.52
CA VAL A 821 -43.58 35.26 -1.17
C VAL A 821 -43.69 33.71 -1.21
N PRO A 822 -44.48 33.09 -2.11
CA PRO A 822 -44.49 31.63 -2.27
C PRO A 822 -43.17 31.08 -2.81
N SER A 823 -42.44 31.86 -3.62
CA SER A 823 -41.17 31.45 -4.21
C SER A 823 -39.96 31.63 -3.28
N ALA A 824 -40.13 32.22 -2.09
CA ALA A 824 -39.04 32.49 -1.15
C ALA A 824 -38.27 31.22 -0.75
N ALA A 825 -38.97 30.09 -0.61
CA ALA A 825 -38.34 28.79 -0.34
C ALA A 825 -37.43 28.33 -1.49
N VAL A 826 -37.86 28.55 -2.74
CA VAL A 826 -37.10 28.22 -3.95
C VAL A 826 -35.87 29.12 -4.08
N VAL A 827 -36.02 30.43 -3.82
CA VAL A 827 -34.92 31.42 -3.84
C VAL A 827 -33.89 31.11 -2.75
N SER A 828 -34.35 30.78 -1.55
CA SER A 828 -33.50 30.35 -0.43
C SER A 828 -32.74 29.06 -0.73
N LYS A 829 -33.40 28.07 -1.35
CA LYS A 829 -32.76 26.83 -1.80
C LYS A 829 -31.71 27.10 -2.89
N MET A 830 -32.04 27.92 -3.89
CA MET A 830 -31.15 28.26 -4.99
C MET A 830 -29.90 29.02 -4.51
N SER A 831 -30.06 29.96 -3.59
CA SER A 831 -28.93 30.71 -2.99
C SER A 831 -28.03 29.81 -2.15
N SER A 832 -28.61 28.95 -1.31
CA SER A 832 -27.88 27.99 -0.49
C SER A 832 -27.09 26.98 -1.33
N ASP A 833 -27.67 26.49 -2.43
CA ASP A 833 -26.98 25.59 -3.37
C ASP A 833 -25.91 26.29 -4.22
N SER A 834 -26.08 27.59 -4.51
CA SER A 834 -25.04 28.41 -5.16
C SER A 834 -23.79 28.52 -4.27
N VAL A 835 -23.97 28.82 -2.98
CA VAL A 835 -22.88 28.83 -1.99
C VAL A 835 -22.25 27.43 -1.88
N ALA A 836 -23.08 26.39 -1.85
CA ALA A 836 -22.60 25.01 -1.82
C ALA A 836 -21.75 24.65 -3.04
N ALA A 837 -22.13 25.10 -4.24
CA ALA A 837 -21.36 24.89 -5.47
C ALA A 837 -19.99 25.55 -5.40
N LEU A 838 -19.89 26.73 -4.78
CA LEU A 838 -18.63 27.44 -4.59
C LEU A 838 -17.72 26.76 -3.56
N ILE A 839 -18.25 26.40 -2.38
CA ILE A 839 -17.48 25.75 -1.31
C ILE A 839 -16.95 24.39 -1.77
N GLU A 840 -17.83 23.52 -2.28
CA GLU A 840 -17.42 22.20 -2.73
C GLU A 840 -16.63 22.26 -4.03
N GLY A 841 -16.97 23.16 -4.95
CA GLY A 841 -16.22 23.37 -6.20
C GLY A 841 -14.78 23.85 -5.93
N TYR A 842 -14.59 24.72 -4.94
CA TYR A 842 -13.25 25.11 -4.48
C TYR A 842 -12.50 23.94 -3.84
N ALA A 843 -13.15 23.17 -2.94
CA ALA A 843 -12.53 22.02 -2.30
C ALA A 843 -12.10 20.96 -3.33
N ASP A 844 -12.98 20.58 -4.25
CA ASP A 844 -12.69 19.65 -5.35
C ASP A 844 -11.59 20.21 -6.29
N SER A 845 -11.61 21.52 -6.56
CA SER A 845 -10.54 22.18 -7.33
C SER A 845 -9.18 22.10 -6.63
N GLN A 846 -9.12 22.22 -5.30
CA GLN A 846 -7.86 22.10 -4.56
C GLN A 846 -7.36 20.66 -4.56
N VAL A 847 -8.25 19.66 -4.51
CA VAL A 847 -7.89 18.25 -4.66
C VAL A 847 -7.29 18.00 -6.04
N ASN A 848 -7.92 18.50 -7.11
CA ASN A 848 -7.39 18.40 -8.47
C ASN A 848 -6.01 19.06 -8.61
N LEU A 849 -5.83 20.29 -8.12
CA LEU A 849 -4.53 20.96 -8.14
C LEU A 849 -3.44 20.17 -7.39
N ARG A 850 -3.78 19.58 -6.24
CA ARG A 850 -2.85 18.76 -5.45
C ARG A 850 -2.43 17.50 -6.20
N MET A 851 -3.36 16.84 -6.89
CA MET A 851 -3.07 15.68 -7.75
C MET A 851 -2.15 16.07 -8.90
N ARG A 852 -2.46 17.16 -9.63
CA ARG A 852 -1.62 17.59 -10.76
C ARG A 852 -0.22 18.00 -10.37
N ARG A 853 -0.06 18.64 -9.20
CA ARG A 853 1.29 18.92 -8.66
C ARG A 853 2.09 17.64 -8.44
N TRP A 854 1.43 16.56 -8.04
CA TRP A 854 2.08 15.27 -7.84
C TRP A 854 2.47 14.62 -9.18
N ASP A 855 1.54 14.60 -10.16
CA ASP A 855 1.81 14.07 -11.50
C ASP A 855 3.00 14.78 -12.17
N TYR A 856 2.98 16.12 -12.15
CA TYR A 856 4.07 16.90 -12.72
C TYR A 856 5.38 16.71 -11.96
N ARG A 857 5.35 16.63 -10.62
CA ARG A 857 6.56 16.40 -9.84
C ARG A 857 7.19 15.05 -10.18
N SER A 858 6.38 14.00 -10.31
CA SER A 858 6.84 12.67 -10.71
C SER A 858 7.53 12.72 -12.09
N LYS A 859 6.88 13.33 -13.08
CA LYS A 859 7.44 13.42 -14.44
C LYS A 859 8.62 14.36 -14.59
N LEU A 860 8.64 15.47 -13.87
CA LEU A 860 9.77 16.40 -13.89
C LEU A 860 11.00 15.77 -13.23
N ASN A 861 10.85 15.04 -12.13
CA ASN A 861 11.97 14.30 -11.54
C ASN A 861 12.56 13.30 -12.54
N ASN A 862 11.72 12.47 -13.17
CA ASN A 862 12.17 11.53 -14.19
C ASN A 862 12.86 12.23 -15.37
N LEU A 863 12.36 13.38 -15.79
CA LEU A 863 12.96 14.19 -16.84
C LEU A 863 14.37 14.67 -16.45
N PHE A 864 14.54 15.22 -15.24
CA PHE A 864 15.84 15.71 -14.77
C PHE A 864 16.83 14.56 -14.51
N ASP A 865 16.35 13.39 -14.07
CA ASP A 865 17.19 12.20 -13.95
C ASP A 865 17.67 11.71 -15.32
N CYS A 866 16.77 11.68 -16.32
CA CYS A 866 17.14 11.38 -17.71
C CYS A 866 18.12 12.41 -18.28
N TYR A 867 17.92 13.69 -17.98
CA TYR A 867 18.83 14.76 -18.37
C TYR A 867 20.22 14.59 -17.75
N THR A 868 20.29 14.29 -16.46
CA THR A 868 21.56 14.02 -15.77
C THR A 868 22.30 12.85 -16.43
N ARG A 869 21.60 11.75 -16.75
CA ARG A 869 22.20 10.61 -17.46
C ARG A 869 22.65 10.95 -18.88
N LEU A 870 21.92 11.83 -19.56
CA LEU A 870 22.27 12.27 -20.91
C LEU A 870 23.54 13.13 -20.88
N GLU A 871 23.66 14.09 -19.96
CA GLU A 871 24.86 14.91 -19.77
C GLU A 871 26.07 14.07 -19.35
N LEU A 872 25.88 13.05 -18.50
CA LEU A 872 26.96 12.13 -18.14
C LEU A 872 27.45 11.28 -19.34
N LEU A 873 26.59 10.99 -20.30
CA LEU A 873 26.96 10.26 -21.52
C LEU A 873 27.58 11.15 -22.60
N PHE A 874 27.23 12.45 -22.62
CA PHE A 874 27.67 13.41 -23.62
C PHE A 874 28.20 14.70 -22.97
N PRO A 875 29.29 14.65 -22.17
CA PRO A 875 29.74 15.78 -21.36
C PRO A 875 30.28 16.98 -22.16
N HIS A 876 30.60 16.78 -23.44
CA HIS A 876 31.19 17.81 -24.31
C HIS A 876 30.21 18.42 -25.32
N GLU A 877 28.93 18.01 -25.29
CA GLU A 877 27.97 18.35 -26.33
C GLU A 877 26.64 18.82 -25.75
N ASP A 878 25.94 19.74 -26.42
CA ASP A 878 24.55 20.08 -26.06
C ASP A 878 23.62 18.95 -26.54
N ALA A 879 23.57 17.89 -25.74
CA ALA A 879 22.89 16.64 -26.07
C ALA A 879 21.38 16.82 -26.25
N LEU A 880 20.75 17.80 -25.58
CA LEU A 880 19.33 18.12 -25.75
C LEU A 880 19.02 18.70 -27.12
N ILE A 881 19.91 19.55 -27.66
CA ILE A 881 19.74 20.09 -29.02
C ILE A 881 19.92 18.98 -30.06
N LYS A 882 20.89 18.08 -29.86
CA LYS A 882 21.07 16.91 -30.73
C LYS A 882 19.83 16.01 -30.73
N LEU A 883 19.27 15.73 -29.55
CA LEU A 883 18.09 14.90 -29.38
C LEU A 883 16.84 15.42 -30.13
N ALA A 884 16.72 16.75 -30.29
CA ALA A 884 15.61 17.40 -30.98
C ALA A 884 15.73 17.36 -32.51
N ARG A 885 16.91 17.09 -33.07
CA ARG A 885 17.13 17.01 -34.52
C ARG A 885 16.53 15.73 -35.11
N PRO A 886 16.14 15.72 -36.40
CA PRO A 886 15.73 14.50 -37.10
C PRO A 886 16.86 13.45 -37.05
N GLY A 887 16.55 12.20 -36.69
CA GLY A 887 17.55 11.14 -36.49
C GLY A 887 18.12 11.06 -35.06
N GLY A 888 17.71 11.97 -34.16
CA GLY A 888 18.01 11.92 -32.73
C GLY A 888 19.50 11.89 -32.41
N LEU A 889 19.90 10.93 -31.58
CA LEU A 889 21.30 10.73 -31.22
C LEU A 889 22.11 10.01 -32.33
N GLN A 890 21.52 9.64 -33.47
CA GLN A 890 22.21 8.97 -34.60
C GLN A 890 22.96 7.67 -34.20
N GLY A 891 22.47 6.95 -33.18
CA GLY A 891 23.14 5.75 -32.66
C GLY A 891 24.31 6.03 -31.71
N SER A 892 24.66 7.30 -31.49
CA SER A 892 25.65 7.72 -30.48
C SER A 892 25.20 7.25 -29.10
N GLY A 893 26.10 6.60 -28.34
CA GLY A 893 25.77 6.04 -27.01
C GLY A 893 25.09 4.67 -27.02
N GLY A 894 25.01 3.98 -28.17
CA GLY A 894 24.58 2.59 -28.27
C GLY A 894 23.15 2.33 -27.76
N VAL A 895 22.95 1.24 -27.02
CA VAL A 895 21.65 0.86 -26.45
C VAL A 895 21.14 1.91 -25.44
N LYS A 896 22.03 2.45 -24.60
CA LYS A 896 21.68 3.44 -23.57
C LYS A 896 21.19 4.76 -24.17
N GLY A 897 21.79 5.19 -25.30
CA GLY A 897 21.34 6.37 -26.04
C GLY A 897 19.90 6.21 -26.56
N LYS A 898 19.59 5.07 -27.20
CA LYS A 898 18.23 4.76 -27.68
C LYS A 898 17.20 4.67 -26.55
N GLU A 899 17.56 4.08 -25.41
CA GLU A 899 16.69 4.03 -24.23
C GLU A 899 16.36 5.43 -23.69
N LEU A 900 17.37 6.32 -23.59
CA LEU A 900 17.17 7.71 -23.16
C LEU A 900 16.30 8.49 -24.13
N GLU A 901 16.54 8.33 -25.42
CA GLU A 901 15.75 8.95 -26.48
C GLU A 901 14.26 8.57 -26.39
N ARG A 902 13.98 7.27 -26.25
CA ARG A 902 12.62 6.78 -26.00
C ARG A 902 12.03 7.37 -24.71
N ALA A 903 12.82 7.44 -23.63
CA ALA A 903 12.37 8.01 -22.35
C ALA A 903 12.01 9.51 -22.46
N PHE A 904 12.75 10.31 -23.23
CA PHE A 904 12.41 11.71 -23.48
C PHE A 904 11.13 11.86 -24.30
N ILE A 905 10.95 11.03 -25.34
CA ILE A 905 9.70 11.00 -26.13
C ILE A 905 8.51 10.69 -25.22
N VAL A 906 8.59 9.63 -24.42
CA VAL A 906 7.52 9.22 -23.50
C VAL A 906 7.20 10.32 -22.47
N ASN A 907 8.22 10.90 -21.84
CA ASN A 907 8.02 12.00 -20.90
C ASN A 907 7.35 13.22 -21.56
N ALA A 908 7.73 13.57 -22.79
CA ALA A 908 7.14 14.70 -23.50
C ALA A 908 5.68 14.45 -23.92
N LEU A 909 5.37 13.23 -24.40
CA LEU A 909 4.00 12.83 -24.73
C LEU A 909 3.08 12.86 -23.51
N ASP A 910 3.55 12.37 -22.36
CA ASP A 910 2.80 12.40 -21.11
C ASP A 910 2.58 13.82 -20.60
N LEU A 911 3.61 14.67 -20.60
CA LEU A 911 3.48 16.07 -20.18
C LEU A 911 2.49 16.84 -21.07
N MET A 912 2.53 16.59 -22.38
CA MET A 912 1.57 17.15 -23.33
C MET A 912 0.14 16.64 -23.08
N TYR A 913 -0.04 15.35 -22.80
CA TYR A 913 -1.35 14.79 -22.46
C TYR A 913 -1.91 15.42 -21.19
N ILE A 914 -1.12 15.43 -20.10
CA ILE A 914 -1.51 16.00 -18.80
C ILE A 914 -1.92 17.46 -18.98
N TRP A 915 -1.20 18.23 -19.80
CA TRP A 915 -1.50 19.64 -20.07
C TRP A 915 -2.90 19.90 -20.66
N PHE A 916 -3.43 19.00 -21.51
CA PHE A 916 -4.71 19.20 -22.21
C PHE A 916 -5.90 18.46 -21.59
N TYR A 917 -5.69 17.25 -21.08
CA TYR A 917 -6.77 16.35 -20.65
C TYR A 917 -6.96 16.29 -19.13
N GLN A 918 -5.99 16.75 -18.33
CA GLN A 918 -6.13 16.65 -16.88
C GLN A 918 -6.67 17.95 -16.26
N PRO A 919 -7.62 17.86 -15.30
CA PRO A 919 -8.27 19.03 -14.71
C PRO A 919 -7.26 19.88 -13.93
N ARG A 920 -7.31 21.21 -14.11
CA ARG A 920 -6.39 22.18 -13.47
C ARG A 920 -4.89 22.00 -13.78
N ALA A 921 -4.53 21.20 -14.78
CA ALA A 921 -3.13 20.92 -15.10
C ALA A 921 -2.34 22.19 -15.46
N GLN A 922 -2.88 23.05 -16.32
CA GLN A 922 -2.21 24.29 -16.74
C GLN A 922 -1.93 25.25 -15.57
N ASP A 923 -2.86 25.35 -14.62
CA ASP A 923 -2.70 26.19 -13.43
C ASP A 923 -1.61 25.63 -12.51
N ALA A 924 -1.58 24.31 -12.31
CA ALA A 924 -0.55 23.64 -11.52
C ALA A 924 0.83 23.78 -12.18
N PHE A 925 0.92 23.56 -13.50
CA PHE A 925 2.17 23.68 -14.24
C PHE A 925 2.74 25.10 -14.17
N ARG A 926 1.91 26.14 -14.36
CA ARG A 926 2.33 27.55 -14.22
C ARG A 926 2.88 27.87 -12.84
N GLN A 927 2.32 27.28 -11.78
CA GLN A 927 2.83 27.47 -10.42
C GLN A 927 4.19 26.81 -10.23
N ILE A 928 4.38 25.62 -10.80
CA ILE A 928 5.66 24.88 -10.75
C ILE A 928 6.74 25.62 -11.54
N THR A 929 6.46 26.01 -12.78
CA THR A 929 7.44 26.71 -13.62
C THR A 929 7.84 28.06 -13.03
N ARG A 930 6.90 28.82 -12.43
CA ARG A 930 7.23 30.07 -11.72
C ARG A 930 8.20 29.89 -10.54
N ALA A 931 8.16 28.73 -9.87
CA ALA A 931 9.04 28.42 -8.75
C ALA A 931 10.37 27.76 -9.18
N MET A 932 10.47 27.34 -10.44
CA MET A 932 11.63 26.64 -10.99
C MET A 932 12.77 27.62 -11.32
N PRO A 933 14.04 27.28 -11.06
CA PRO A 933 15.21 28.03 -11.52
C PRO A 933 15.23 28.23 -13.04
N GLU A 934 15.94 29.25 -13.51
CA GLU A 934 15.96 29.58 -14.94
C GLU A 934 16.65 28.51 -15.79
N ALA A 935 17.73 27.90 -15.26
CA ALA A 935 18.41 26.75 -15.89
C ALA A 935 17.45 25.56 -16.10
N ASP A 936 16.75 25.15 -15.05
CA ASP A 936 15.77 24.06 -15.09
C ASP A 936 14.61 24.33 -16.07
N ARG A 937 14.16 25.59 -16.18
CA ARG A 937 13.14 25.98 -17.19
C ARG A 937 13.64 25.82 -18.61
N ASN A 938 14.91 26.13 -18.86
CA ASN A 938 15.53 25.98 -20.17
C ASN A 938 15.68 24.50 -20.53
N VAL A 939 16.14 23.66 -19.60
CA VAL A 939 16.19 22.19 -19.75
C VAL A 939 14.79 21.64 -20.05
N LEU A 940 13.78 22.07 -19.29
CA LEU A 940 12.40 21.68 -19.52
C LEU A 940 11.93 22.10 -20.92
N ALA A 941 12.16 23.33 -21.35
CA ALA A 941 11.71 23.79 -22.67
C ALA A 941 12.41 23.03 -23.81
N ARG A 942 13.73 22.81 -23.69
CA ARG A 942 14.55 22.14 -24.71
C ARG A 942 14.23 20.65 -24.82
N SER A 943 14.05 19.95 -23.70
CA SER A 943 13.70 18.53 -23.69
C SER A 943 12.37 18.22 -24.40
N GLN A 944 11.42 19.16 -24.38
CA GLN A 944 10.14 19.00 -25.04
C GLN A 944 10.21 19.18 -26.56
N LEU A 945 11.32 19.73 -27.10
CA LEU A 945 11.50 19.88 -28.54
C LEU A 945 11.55 18.54 -29.28
N VAL A 946 11.80 17.43 -28.57
CA VAL A 946 11.68 16.08 -29.11
C VAL A 946 10.32 15.83 -29.79
N LEU A 947 9.25 16.53 -29.37
CA LEU A 947 7.93 16.45 -30.01
C LEU A 947 7.88 16.98 -31.46
N THR A 948 8.93 17.63 -31.97
CA THR A 948 9.01 18.01 -33.40
C THR A 948 9.28 16.82 -34.32
N ARG A 949 9.70 15.68 -33.75
CA ARG A 949 10.08 14.44 -34.46
C ARG A 949 8.87 13.61 -34.85
N GLU A 950 8.10 14.12 -35.80
CA GLU A 950 6.81 13.55 -36.21
C GLU A 950 6.92 12.11 -36.73
N ARG A 951 7.88 11.82 -37.62
CA ARG A 951 8.04 10.50 -38.23
C ARG A 951 8.35 9.42 -37.20
N GLU A 952 9.33 9.66 -36.33
CA GLU A 952 9.79 8.67 -35.35
C GLU A 952 8.77 8.47 -34.23
N ILE A 953 8.11 9.53 -33.76
CA ILE A 953 7.04 9.39 -32.76
C ILE A 953 5.83 8.64 -33.35
N SER A 954 5.48 8.92 -34.61
CA SER A 954 4.38 8.21 -35.28
C SER A 954 4.71 6.73 -35.47
N GLN A 955 5.95 6.41 -35.87
CA GLN A 955 6.44 5.03 -35.96
C GLN A 955 6.40 4.34 -34.59
N LEU A 956 6.94 4.96 -33.53
CA LEU A 956 6.89 4.39 -32.18
C LEU A 956 5.46 4.09 -31.69
N LEU A 957 4.48 4.94 -32.02
CA LEU A 957 3.08 4.70 -31.69
C LEU A 957 2.49 3.52 -32.47
N VAL A 958 2.86 3.36 -33.74
CA VAL A 958 2.44 2.24 -34.60
C VAL A 958 3.11 0.93 -34.20
N ASP A 959 4.39 0.98 -33.82
CA ASP A 959 5.21 -0.15 -33.36
C ASP A 959 4.79 -0.67 -31.97
N GLY A 960 3.74 -0.10 -31.37
CA GLY A 960 3.08 -0.65 -30.20
C GLY A 960 3.38 0.03 -28.87
N LEU A 961 3.91 1.26 -28.84
CA LEU A 961 4.14 2.02 -27.58
C LEU A 961 2.89 2.05 -26.66
N LEU A 962 1.69 2.11 -27.26
CA LEU A 962 0.40 2.13 -26.56
C LEU A 962 -0.51 0.94 -26.93
N GLY A 963 0.07 -0.14 -27.45
CA GLY A 963 -0.66 -1.32 -27.92
C GLY A 963 -1.46 -1.08 -29.21
N ARG A 964 -2.44 -1.96 -29.47
CA ARG A 964 -3.17 -2.02 -30.76
C ARG A 964 -4.08 -0.81 -31.06
N ASN A 965 -4.45 -0.04 -30.04
CA ASN A 965 -5.40 1.08 -30.15
C ASN A 965 -4.67 2.45 -30.28
N PHE A 966 -3.68 2.54 -31.18
CA PHE A 966 -2.81 3.72 -31.32
C PHE A 966 -3.44 4.92 -32.07
N SER A 967 -4.59 4.72 -32.73
CA SER A 967 -5.21 5.74 -33.59
C SER A 967 -5.57 7.05 -32.86
N ARG A 968 -6.14 6.96 -31.65
CA ARG A 968 -6.50 8.12 -30.83
C ARG A 968 -5.27 8.89 -30.31
N PRO A 969 -4.26 8.25 -29.70
CA PRO A 969 -3.01 8.90 -29.35
C PRO A 969 -2.30 9.58 -30.53
N LEU A 970 -2.26 8.93 -31.69
CA LEU A 970 -1.64 9.46 -32.88
C LEU A 970 -2.34 10.73 -33.36
N ALA A 971 -3.67 10.70 -33.47
CA ALA A 971 -4.46 11.89 -33.83
C ALA A 971 -4.24 13.05 -32.84
N PHE A 972 -4.20 12.75 -31.54
CA PHE A 972 -3.93 13.75 -30.50
C PHE A 972 -2.54 14.38 -30.64
N PHE A 973 -1.50 13.56 -30.83
CA PHE A 973 -0.14 14.05 -31.03
C PHE A 973 -0.03 14.93 -32.28
N LEU A 974 -0.64 14.48 -33.39
CA LEU A 974 -0.55 15.20 -34.65
C LEU A 974 -1.22 16.58 -34.58
N ASP A 975 -2.40 16.67 -33.97
CA ASP A 975 -3.17 17.90 -33.88
C ASP A 975 -2.58 18.91 -32.86
N LYS A 976 -2.14 18.45 -31.68
CA LYS A 976 -1.86 19.34 -30.54
C LYS A 976 -0.40 19.71 -30.29
N ARG A 977 0.58 18.97 -30.84
CA ARG A 977 2.02 19.20 -30.56
C ARG A 977 2.47 20.64 -30.80
N LYS A 978 2.11 21.24 -31.95
CA LYS A 978 2.51 22.60 -32.33
C LYS A 978 1.91 23.66 -31.41
N ALA A 979 0.68 23.45 -30.94
CA ALA A 979 0.02 24.34 -29.99
C ALA A 979 0.66 24.27 -28.60
N TYR A 980 1.01 23.05 -28.14
CA TYR A 980 1.71 22.81 -26.88
C TYR A 980 3.07 23.50 -26.82
N LEU A 981 3.95 23.25 -27.80
CA LEU A 981 5.31 23.81 -27.84
C LEU A 981 5.30 25.35 -27.88
N ARG A 982 4.37 25.97 -28.62
CA ARG A 982 4.21 27.44 -28.66
C ARG A 982 3.80 28.01 -27.30
N ARG A 983 2.94 27.31 -26.55
CA ARG A 983 2.52 27.76 -25.20
C ARG A 983 3.62 27.56 -24.17
N LEU A 984 4.31 26.42 -24.21
CA LEU A 984 5.43 26.11 -23.33
C LEU A 984 6.57 27.12 -23.48
N SER A 985 7.00 27.37 -24.72
CA SER A 985 8.07 28.34 -25.01
C SER A 985 7.72 29.75 -24.52
N ARG A 986 6.46 30.19 -24.65
CA ARG A 986 6.02 31.49 -24.10
C ARG A 986 6.10 31.56 -22.57
N MET A 987 5.85 30.45 -21.88
CA MET A 987 5.90 30.41 -20.41
C MET A 987 7.32 30.28 -19.85
N CYS A 988 8.21 29.59 -20.58
CA CYS A 988 9.60 29.38 -20.15
C CYS A 988 10.55 30.50 -20.61
N ARG A 989 10.10 31.48 -21.41
CA ARG A 989 10.91 32.65 -21.76
C ARG A 989 11.26 33.45 -20.50
N PRO A 990 12.52 33.91 -20.35
CA PRO A 990 12.89 34.88 -19.33
C PRO A 990 11.95 36.08 -19.41
N GLY A 991 11.41 36.51 -18.26
CA GLY A 991 10.86 37.86 -18.20
C GLY A 991 12.02 38.81 -18.46
N LYS A 992 11.92 39.67 -19.48
CA LYS A 992 12.90 40.74 -19.69
C LYS A 992 13.22 41.37 -18.33
N MET A 993 14.49 41.33 -17.91
CA MET A 993 14.95 42.22 -16.86
C MET A 993 14.49 43.62 -17.26
N ARG A 994 13.70 44.28 -16.42
CA ARG A 994 13.70 45.74 -16.45
C ARG A 994 15.13 46.10 -16.06
N GLU A 995 15.92 46.53 -17.03
CA GLU A 995 17.22 47.13 -16.76
C GLU A 995 17.01 48.23 -15.72
N PRO A 996 17.64 48.14 -14.53
CA PRO A 996 17.65 49.24 -13.58
C PRO A 996 18.63 50.28 -14.12
N GLY A 997 18.18 51.14 -15.03
CA GLY A 997 19.07 52.15 -15.61
C GLY A 997 18.66 52.76 -16.94
N MET A 998 17.40 53.17 -17.12
CA MET A 998 17.10 54.24 -18.06
C MET A 998 16.28 55.30 -17.33
N ALA A 999 17.00 56.32 -16.86
CA ALA A 999 16.43 57.57 -16.41
C ALA A 999 15.52 58.13 -17.51
N ARG A 1000 14.31 58.56 -17.11
CA ARG A 1000 13.46 59.41 -17.95
C ARG A 1000 14.25 60.68 -18.29
N VAL A 1001 14.58 60.86 -19.56
CA VAL A 1001 14.94 62.18 -20.08
C VAL A 1001 13.62 62.93 -20.28
N ASP A 1002 13.37 63.88 -19.37
CA ASP A 1002 12.34 64.90 -19.54
C ASP A 1002 12.67 65.76 -20.77
N ARG A 1003 11.82 65.67 -21.81
CA ARG A 1003 11.80 66.66 -22.88
C ARG A 1003 10.74 67.71 -22.57
N THR A 1004 11.13 68.71 -21.80
CA THR A 1004 10.50 70.04 -21.83
C THR A 1004 11.56 71.05 -22.25
N GLN A 1005 11.60 71.41 -23.53
CA GLN A 1005 12.31 72.61 -23.98
C GLN A 1005 11.43 73.44 -24.90
N LYS A 1006 11.29 74.70 -24.47
CA LYS A 1006 10.55 75.83 -25.04
C LYS A 1006 11.06 76.16 -26.45
N ARG A 1007 10.13 76.58 -27.33
CA ARG A 1007 10.43 77.32 -28.57
C ARG A 1007 10.93 78.73 -28.25
N PRO A 1008 11.86 79.30 -29.03
CA PRO A 1008 11.93 80.73 -29.27
C PRO A 1008 11.43 81.10 -30.67
N VAL A 1009 10.89 82.31 -30.74
CA VAL A 1009 10.28 83.01 -31.89
C VAL A 1009 11.39 83.56 -32.81
N ALA A 1010 11.17 83.52 -34.12
CA ALA A 1010 11.98 84.25 -35.11
C ALA A 1010 11.24 85.55 -35.54
N PRO A 1011 11.96 86.66 -35.80
CA PRO A 1011 11.33 87.93 -36.17
C PRO A 1011 11.10 88.05 -37.68
N LYS A 1012 10.07 88.83 -38.05
CA LYS A 1012 9.77 89.26 -39.41
C LYS A 1012 10.61 90.48 -39.81
N VAL A 1013 11.05 90.52 -41.06
CA VAL A 1013 11.15 91.72 -41.89
C VAL A 1013 10.52 91.36 -43.25
N GLY A 1014 9.57 92.17 -43.73
CA GLY A 1014 8.82 91.98 -44.97
C GLY A 1014 7.40 91.47 -44.74
#